data_AF-A0A2D5AYT3-F1
#
_entry.id   AF-A0A2D5AYT3-F1
#
_cell.length_a   1.000
_cell.length_b   1.000
_cell.length_c   1.000
_cell.angle_alpha   90.00
_cell.angle_beta   90.00
_cell.angle_gamma   90.00
#
_symmetry.space_group_name_H-M   'P 1'
#
loop_
_entity.id
_entity.type
_entity.pdbx_description
1 polymer ?
#
loop_
_entity_poly.entity_id
_entity_poly.type
_entity_poly.pdbx_seq_one_letter_code
_entity_poly.pdbx_strand_id
1 'polypeptide(L)'
;MKLSLLSLLSCGGVMTAVAAAAAVSVPQGVSFLNGEHVVWKGTSQVIPFRSAEVSADRVTPDFATDATFLEVLRPPETLAGEELGYLRIRGVRIGTSQLRVGDAVTRVHVCESPTETALHRPRVLITTPVDGAVVWGAFTVGVEVRGIARRPLPEDGEIRLLLSNGQALSPIRHPASPSPDLRATFEIDTESLSRGLLTLNAQLMGGDETVSSPAIAVRVVRPHEQWLLTAECEELVGRDNPAGFGNGRPTLGSRSDGGAFSVHTRADRALVAPIRVNSPGNYQMMVVARGDLAAGTFPSIGFALESRRNILTAGQVVDQRWHRIALGHPVRLGAGDHDFGLMFLNDRSISTTNDRNLYLDRFELLRIEEPGGELIEAGYRPGPALLSPESMIAGGAVESSERLIAQDGAFRFGSGGLSVALDRPLDGLPITGRVNIGGVCRWDGDIGAPEVDLVLNERTVLSQQAARPLFALDRASFAEGVNELYLRARLGDGRIATTPIQTLRVETPVETQVRDLYRFEVLDERFEASIKETFAAGRGNQRIAKLPPGYELRLQLPEELAGEFQALFHAKGGRKPEGRISFQVHHQGDGTSTPEKPKIVAFRPYFSSRDAGSVRLRAGPKTLVIKRVDRGEEVDLQFLAAILRRRREGADFQAPVTRLLYPPDGHATDAVDVCIVEAWDDDRLSQADVWIDGRPQGTFGFLAPGAGYAVLPLLTAGLSPGAHTVFVRAKDPHGNLGETREITIQVAARTEAEPGPYARAVHLLNRFAYGTDPAELARCLIMGEESWLRDRLISMGVGDRTAIGAAEARLTSVSRGSVSRAALTHALRTDNPVRTRFCFWVENHFSTWVDKTRGPAEWSEHKRFLALGAAPFVELLWASATSPAMVHYLDQSQSFGSRLNENFAREILELHSLGVEGGYDQKDVTEMASLLAGLTLNEEALPNGQGGRGNYVAAQVLRYDPDLGDAREREILGLRFPEACPEKRFDRVRLAIELLAAHPSTAQHICRSLVEHYVVLPAPQPLVDDLAQVFASSGGDLGKVLLALSRHPLFWSESQPRVATPLDYAMRLARATGSVEIDGQVHNFLERSGMGIFRRETPDGYPEEDAAWVDTNALIQRRWIVEEIASTVRRLSSGALARTPVGDPRAWHERLIDTTAVRLLGWTLSTESRAAAIAFLDAIEEPEDIPRELPLFIAQLPEANTR
;
A
#
# COMPACT_ATOMS: atom_id res chain seq x y z
N MET A 1 -77.04 36.34 1.89
CA MET A 1 -75.88 37.25 2.07
C MET A 1 -74.89 36.55 2.98
N LYS A 2 -73.68 36.32 2.45
CA LYS A 2 -72.46 35.66 2.95
C LYS A 2 -72.40 35.07 4.39
N LEU A 3 -72.03 33.78 4.38
CA LEU A 3 -71.02 33.05 5.18
C LEU A 3 -71.31 32.70 6.65
N SER A 4 -71.62 31.41 6.81
CA SER A 4 -71.76 30.59 8.00
C SER A 4 -70.45 29.88 8.35
N LEU A 5 -70.19 29.60 9.64
CA LEU A 5 -69.76 28.28 10.14
C LEU A 5 -69.74 28.25 11.69
N LEU A 6 -70.89 27.87 12.25
CA LEU A 6 -71.10 27.16 13.53
C LEU A 6 -71.16 25.64 13.16
N SER A 7 -70.91 24.61 13.97
CA SER A 7 -70.70 24.42 15.42
C SER A 7 -70.39 22.94 15.73
N LEU A 8 -69.55 22.71 16.75
CA LEU A 8 -69.54 21.67 17.81
C LEU A 8 -70.31 20.32 17.69
N LEU A 9 -69.53 19.24 17.93
CA LEU A 9 -69.71 18.04 18.79
C LEU A 9 -71.10 17.35 18.95
N SER A 10 -71.18 16.04 18.64
CA SER A 10 -71.40 14.94 19.61
C SER A 10 -71.76 13.58 18.95
N CYS A 11 -71.55 12.50 19.72
CA CYS A 11 -71.46 11.08 19.39
C CYS A 11 -72.70 10.37 18.79
N GLY A 12 -72.51 9.24 18.12
CA GLY A 12 -73.53 8.19 17.93
C GLY A 12 -73.19 7.12 16.88
N GLY A 13 -73.02 5.87 17.31
CA GLY A 13 -72.51 4.72 16.55
C GLY A 13 -73.33 4.16 15.36
N VAL A 14 -72.76 3.06 14.83
CA VAL A 14 -73.30 1.95 14.02
C VAL A 14 -72.81 1.85 12.56
N MET A 15 -71.75 1.05 12.42
CA MET A 15 -71.51 -0.05 11.45
C MET A 15 -71.99 0.01 9.98
N THR A 16 -70.99 -0.20 9.11
CA THR A 16 -70.92 -1.07 7.91
C THR A 16 -71.74 -0.74 6.66
N ALA A 17 -71.01 -0.34 5.61
CA ALA A 17 -71.16 -0.94 4.27
C ALA A 17 -69.79 -0.95 3.58
N VAL A 18 -69.19 -2.15 3.52
CA VAL A 18 -67.96 -2.47 2.78
C VAL A 18 -68.32 -2.57 1.30
N ALA A 19 -67.64 -1.80 0.45
CA ALA A 19 -67.59 -2.05 -0.99
C ALA A 19 -66.35 -2.91 -1.29
N ALA A 20 -66.59 -4.06 -1.92
CA ALA A 20 -65.60 -5.07 -2.21
C ALA A 20 -64.52 -4.58 -3.19
N ALA A 21 -63.29 -4.44 -2.70
CA ALA A 21 -62.08 -4.62 -3.50
C ALA A 21 -61.67 -6.09 -3.36
N ALA A 22 -61.41 -6.76 -4.49
CA ALA A 22 -60.93 -8.13 -4.50
C ALA A 22 -59.70 -8.24 -3.58
N ALA A 23 -59.76 -9.14 -2.59
CA ALA A 23 -58.61 -9.47 -1.78
C ALA A 23 -57.57 -10.11 -2.70
N VAL A 24 -56.53 -9.35 -3.05
CA VAL A 24 -55.30 -9.91 -3.60
C VAL A 24 -54.79 -10.89 -2.56
N SER A 25 -54.71 -12.18 -2.90
CA SER A 25 -54.13 -13.20 -2.04
C SER A 25 -52.67 -12.82 -1.78
N VAL A 26 -52.32 -12.56 -0.52
CA VAL A 26 -50.92 -12.42 -0.12
C VAL A 26 -50.27 -13.80 -0.32
N PRO A 27 -49.21 -13.93 -1.13
CA PRO A 27 -48.52 -15.20 -1.33
C PRO A 27 -48.13 -15.84 0.00
N GLN A 28 -48.52 -17.11 0.22
CA GLN A 28 -47.99 -17.90 1.33
C GLN A 28 -46.70 -18.58 0.88
N GLY A 29 -45.63 -18.48 1.68
CA GLY A 29 -44.32 -19.05 1.40
C GLY A 29 -43.30 -18.03 0.92
N VAL A 30 -42.72 -17.26 1.84
CA VAL A 30 -41.57 -16.39 1.57
C VAL A 30 -40.28 -17.08 2.05
N SER A 31 -39.16 -16.88 1.35
CA SER A 31 -37.83 -17.32 1.80
C SER A 31 -36.78 -16.25 1.55
N PHE A 32 -35.96 -15.94 2.56
CA PHE A 32 -34.79 -15.08 2.34
C PHE A 32 -33.71 -15.83 1.57
N LEU A 33 -32.95 -15.12 0.73
CA LEU A 33 -31.78 -15.70 0.07
C LEU A 33 -30.67 -16.05 1.08
N ASN A 34 -30.65 -15.37 2.24
CA ASN A 34 -29.70 -15.64 3.33
C ASN A 34 -30.43 -15.84 4.66
N GLY A 35 -29.92 -16.76 5.50
CA GLY A 35 -30.39 -16.92 6.89
C GLY A 35 -29.85 -15.85 7.85
N GLU A 36 -28.79 -15.14 7.45
CA GLU A 36 -28.20 -14.02 8.17
C GLU A 36 -27.76 -12.91 7.20
N HIS A 37 -27.88 -11.65 7.60
CA HIS A 37 -27.42 -10.48 6.87
C HIS A 37 -26.59 -9.57 7.77
N VAL A 38 -25.60 -8.89 7.21
CA VAL A 38 -24.80 -7.90 7.93
C VAL A 38 -25.08 -6.51 7.34
N VAL A 39 -25.69 -5.64 8.14
CA VAL A 39 -26.04 -4.27 7.78
C VAL A 39 -25.20 -3.32 8.62
N TRP A 40 -24.55 -2.33 8.02
CA TRP A 40 -23.79 -1.36 8.79
C TRP A 40 -24.70 -0.29 9.38
N LYS A 41 -24.44 0.07 10.64
CA LYS A 41 -25.28 0.97 11.41
C LYS A 41 -25.12 2.35 10.78
N GLY A 42 -26.20 2.86 10.19
CA GLY A 42 -26.26 4.13 9.44
C GLY A 42 -26.23 3.94 7.93
N THR A 43 -25.77 2.79 7.43
CA THR A 43 -25.88 2.45 6.02
C THR A 43 -27.21 1.76 5.77
N SER A 44 -27.73 1.97 4.57
CA SER A 44 -28.79 1.13 4.06
C SER A 44 -28.21 -0.13 3.42
N GLN A 45 -28.97 -1.21 3.46
CA GLN A 45 -28.73 -2.38 2.64
C GLN A 45 -30.06 -2.84 2.05
N VAL A 46 -30.01 -3.35 0.83
CA VAL A 46 -31.14 -4.04 0.23
C VAL A 46 -31.06 -5.51 0.62
N ILE A 47 -32.14 -6.03 1.16
CA ILE A 47 -32.30 -7.44 1.50
C ILE A 47 -33.24 -8.08 0.48
N PRO A 48 -32.73 -9.00 -0.38
CA PRO A 48 -33.57 -9.75 -1.29
C PRO A 48 -34.27 -10.94 -0.61
N PHE A 49 -35.47 -11.27 -1.06
CA PHE A 49 -36.23 -12.46 -0.66
C PHE A 49 -36.99 -13.03 -1.88
N ARG A 50 -37.41 -14.30 -1.82
CA ARG A 50 -38.25 -14.97 -2.82
C ARG A 50 -39.66 -15.23 -2.30
N SER A 51 -40.63 -15.13 -3.18
CA SER A 51 -42.02 -15.54 -3.01
C SER A 51 -42.26 -16.87 -3.72
N ALA A 52 -42.97 -17.80 -3.07
CA ALA A 52 -43.33 -19.09 -3.65
C ALA A 52 -44.40 -18.98 -4.75
N GLU A 53 -45.18 -17.90 -4.77
CA GLU A 53 -46.15 -17.61 -5.82
C GLU A 53 -45.75 -16.35 -6.58
N VAL A 54 -45.81 -16.43 -7.92
CA VAL A 54 -45.60 -15.31 -8.83
C VAL A 54 -46.94 -14.59 -9.03
N SER A 55 -46.98 -13.31 -8.66
CA SER A 55 -48.16 -12.46 -8.84
C SER A 55 -47.98 -11.56 -10.06
N ALA A 56 -49.05 -11.38 -10.84
CA ALA A 56 -49.07 -10.42 -11.95
C ALA A 56 -48.92 -8.95 -11.47
N ASP A 57 -49.33 -8.69 -10.23
CA ASP A 57 -49.22 -7.39 -9.57
C ASP A 57 -48.15 -7.42 -8.47
N ARG A 58 -47.58 -6.24 -8.14
CA ARG A 58 -46.70 -6.11 -6.98
C ARG A 58 -47.48 -6.40 -5.70
N VAL A 59 -46.91 -7.21 -4.82
CA VAL A 59 -47.48 -7.51 -3.51
C VAL A 59 -46.52 -7.04 -2.43
N THR A 60 -47.06 -6.47 -1.36
CA THR A 60 -46.31 -6.13 -0.14
C THR A 60 -46.64 -7.19 0.91
N PRO A 61 -45.75 -8.17 1.17
CA PRO A 61 -45.98 -9.16 2.21
C PRO A 61 -45.97 -8.51 3.60
N ASP A 62 -46.66 -9.13 4.56
CA ASP A 62 -46.59 -8.72 5.96
C ASP A 62 -45.15 -8.81 6.48
N PHE A 63 -44.69 -7.84 7.29
CA PHE A 63 -43.33 -7.86 7.81
C PHE A 63 -43.24 -7.34 9.24
N ALA A 64 -42.19 -7.76 9.95
CA ALA A 64 -41.89 -7.32 11.29
C ALA A 64 -40.37 -7.27 11.52
N THR A 65 -39.92 -6.25 12.26
CA THR A 65 -38.53 -6.13 12.71
C THR A 65 -38.50 -5.36 14.03
N ASP A 66 -37.43 -5.51 14.81
CA ASP A 66 -37.17 -4.63 15.93
C ASP A 66 -36.66 -3.26 15.43
N ALA A 67 -37.52 -2.25 15.51
CA ALA A 67 -37.21 -0.86 15.14
C ALA A 67 -36.07 -0.24 15.96
N THR A 68 -35.72 -0.86 17.10
CA THR A 68 -34.54 -0.48 17.90
C THR A 68 -33.26 -0.71 17.11
N PHE A 69 -33.19 -1.79 16.34
CA PHE A 69 -31.99 -2.20 15.60
C PHE A 69 -32.08 -1.87 14.11
N LEU A 70 -33.27 -1.92 13.51
CA LEU A 70 -33.46 -1.74 12.06
C LEU A 70 -34.55 -0.72 11.72
N GLU A 71 -34.21 0.25 10.89
CA GLU A 71 -35.17 1.16 10.24
C GLU A 71 -35.49 0.60 8.86
N VAL A 72 -36.76 0.34 8.58
CA VAL A 72 -37.21 -0.06 7.25
C VAL A 72 -37.36 1.19 6.40
N LEU A 73 -36.39 1.42 5.51
CA LEU A 73 -36.40 2.55 4.56
C LEU A 73 -37.35 2.30 3.39
N ARG A 74 -37.53 1.04 3.01
CA ARG A 74 -38.50 0.59 2.01
C ARG A 74 -39.12 -0.74 2.46
N PRO A 75 -40.45 -0.86 2.54
CA PRO A 75 -41.12 -2.12 2.90
C PRO A 75 -40.83 -3.22 1.86
N PRO A 76 -41.00 -4.49 2.22
CA PRO A 76 -40.84 -5.60 1.28
C PRO A 76 -41.87 -5.53 0.16
N GLU A 77 -41.39 -5.56 -1.07
CA GLU A 77 -42.23 -5.59 -2.27
C GLU A 77 -41.76 -6.75 -3.16
N THR A 78 -42.68 -7.60 -3.61
CA THR A 78 -42.43 -8.54 -4.71
C THR A 78 -42.52 -7.79 -6.02
N LEU A 79 -41.60 -8.10 -6.93
CA LEU A 79 -41.63 -7.58 -8.30
C LEU A 79 -42.83 -8.19 -9.05
N ALA A 80 -43.47 -7.38 -9.90
CA ALA A 80 -44.60 -7.85 -10.69
C ALA A 80 -44.13 -8.87 -11.73
N GLY A 81 -44.76 -10.05 -11.76
CA GLY A 81 -44.41 -11.15 -12.67
C GLY A 81 -43.18 -11.95 -12.27
N GLU A 82 -42.58 -11.69 -11.11
CA GLU A 82 -41.32 -12.30 -10.67
C GLU A 82 -41.46 -13.00 -9.30
N GLU A 83 -40.63 -14.01 -9.05
CA GLU A 83 -40.50 -14.63 -7.71
C GLU A 83 -39.73 -13.74 -6.74
N LEU A 84 -38.97 -12.76 -7.24
CA LEU A 84 -38.02 -11.98 -6.46
C LEU A 84 -38.67 -10.73 -5.84
N GLY A 85 -38.35 -10.46 -4.58
CA GLY A 85 -38.75 -9.28 -3.85
C GLY A 85 -37.61 -8.67 -3.04
N TYR A 86 -37.78 -7.42 -2.63
CA TYR A 86 -36.74 -6.68 -1.93
C TYR A 86 -37.32 -5.79 -0.83
N LEU A 87 -36.55 -5.60 0.23
CA LEU A 87 -36.75 -4.50 1.17
C LEU A 87 -35.45 -3.74 1.38
N ARG A 88 -35.53 -2.48 1.79
CA ARG A 88 -34.35 -1.69 2.15
C ARG A 88 -34.40 -1.39 3.64
N ILE A 89 -33.36 -1.80 4.35
CA ILE A 89 -33.23 -1.56 5.78
C ILE A 89 -32.00 -0.71 6.06
N ARG A 90 -32.02 0.05 7.14
CA ARG A 90 -30.87 0.76 7.68
C ARG A 90 -30.60 0.25 9.08
N GLY A 91 -29.35 -0.05 9.38
CA GLY A 91 -28.94 -0.38 10.74
C GLY A 91 -29.08 0.86 11.64
N VAL A 92 -29.94 0.80 12.65
CA VAL A 92 -30.18 1.90 13.61
C VAL A 92 -29.35 1.70 14.87
N ARG A 93 -29.23 0.45 15.35
CA ARG A 93 -28.50 0.06 16.57
C ARG A 93 -27.73 -1.23 16.38
N ILE A 94 -26.52 -1.29 16.94
CA ILE A 94 -25.63 -2.44 16.82
C ILE A 94 -26.19 -3.55 17.67
N GLY A 95 -26.15 -4.75 17.12
CA GLY A 95 -26.72 -5.94 17.70
C GLY A 95 -27.37 -6.77 16.63
N THR A 96 -28.02 -7.85 17.04
CA THR A 96 -28.70 -8.74 16.11
C THR A 96 -30.19 -8.52 16.23
N SER A 97 -30.85 -8.20 15.12
CA SER A 97 -32.30 -8.15 14.99
C SER A 97 -32.80 -9.37 14.23
N GLN A 98 -34.06 -9.72 14.40
CA GLN A 98 -34.75 -10.61 13.49
C GLN A 98 -35.63 -9.78 12.54
N LEU A 99 -35.48 -10.05 11.24
CA LEU A 99 -36.34 -9.51 10.21
C LEU A 99 -37.26 -10.64 9.72
N ARG A 100 -38.57 -10.43 9.83
CA ARG A 100 -39.61 -11.33 9.33
C ARG A 100 -40.31 -10.72 8.13
N VAL A 101 -40.48 -11.48 7.06
CA VAL A 101 -41.31 -11.15 5.89
C VAL A 101 -42.14 -12.39 5.56
N GLY A 102 -43.47 -12.27 5.59
CA GLY A 102 -44.39 -13.40 5.58
C GLY A 102 -44.14 -14.35 6.77
N ASP A 103 -43.96 -15.62 6.46
CA ASP A 103 -43.56 -16.71 7.36
C ASP A 103 -42.04 -16.87 7.51
N ALA A 104 -41.24 -16.21 6.66
CA ALA A 104 -39.78 -16.28 6.67
C ALA A 104 -39.16 -15.38 7.73
N VAL A 105 -38.10 -15.85 8.40
CA VAL A 105 -37.29 -15.07 9.35
C VAL A 105 -35.82 -15.16 8.97
N THR A 106 -35.13 -14.02 8.98
CA THR A 106 -33.67 -13.93 8.85
C THR A 106 -33.08 -13.11 9.99
N ARG A 107 -31.85 -13.42 10.39
CA ARG A 107 -31.10 -12.61 11.35
C ARG A 107 -30.41 -11.47 10.62
N VAL A 108 -30.43 -10.28 11.20
CA VAL A 108 -29.71 -9.13 10.69
C VAL A 108 -28.78 -8.62 11.78
N HIS A 109 -27.50 -8.82 11.56
CA HIS A 109 -26.44 -8.27 12.38
C HIS A 109 -26.20 -6.83 11.95
N VAL A 110 -26.59 -5.90 12.81
CA VAL A 110 -26.28 -4.50 12.62
C VAL A 110 -24.90 -4.27 13.22
N CYS A 111 -23.92 -4.04 12.36
CA CYS A 111 -22.50 -3.84 12.69
C CYS A 111 -22.09 -2.39 12.44
N GLU A 112 -20.86 -1.96 12.71
CA GLU A 112 -20.51 -0.53 12.68
C GLU A 112 -20.01 -0.05 11.30
N SER A 113 -19.32 -0.90 10.51
CA SER A 113 -18.76 -0.58 9.17
C SER A 113 -18.20 -1.81 8.38
N PRO A 114 -18.17 -1.82 7.01
CA PRO A 114 -17.64 -2.95 6.19
C PRO A 114 -16.18 -3.34 6.41
N THR A 115 -15.39 -2.45 7.00
CA THR A 115 -13.97 -2.68 7.31
C THR A 115 -13.74 -3.48 8.61
N GLU A 116 -14.80 -3.96 9.26
CA GLU A 116 -14.73 -4.63 10.56
C GLU A 116 -14.36 -6.12 10.54
N THR A 117 -14.02 -6.72 9.39
CA THR A 117 -13.17 -7.93 9.42
C THR A 117 -11.68 -7.60 9.57
N ALA A 118 -11.27 -6.33 9.46
CA ALA A 118 -9.85 -5.93 9.47
C ALA A 118 -9.44 -4.83 10.47
N LEU A 119 -10.34 -4.14 11.17
CA LEU A 119 -9.96 -3.00 12.04
C LEU A 119 -10.60 -3.06 13.45
N HIS A 120 -10.06 -3.93 14.29
CA HIS A 120 -10.27 -3.85 15.74
C HIS A 120 -9.31 -2.80 16.37
N ARG A 121 -9.83 -1.60 16.68
CA ARG A 121 -9.56 -0.73 17.86
C ARG A 121 -9.94 0.73 17.58
N PRO A 122 -10.59 1.45 18.52
CA PRO A 122 -10.83 2.88 18.38
C PRO A 122 -9.49 3.64 18.28
N ARG A 123 -9.46 4.74 17.51
CA ARG A 123 -8.25 5.56 17.32
C ARG A 123 -8.53 6.99 17.76
N VAL A 124 -7.84 7.45 18.82
CA VAL A 124 -7.92 8.84 19.30
C VAL A 124 -6.88 9.67 18.55
N LEU A 125 -7.28 10.83 18.02
CA LEU A 125 -6.44 11.73 17.24
C LEU A 125 -6.62 13.17 17.75
N ILE A 126 -5.52 13.90 17.92
CA ILE A 126 -5.58 15.35 18.08
C ILE A 126 -5.55 15.97 16.67
N THR A 127 -6.59 16.72 16.31
CA THR A 127 -6.78 17.27 14.95
C THR A 127 -6.22 18.68 14.81
N THR A 128 -6.17 19.43 15.91
CA THR A 128 -5.51 20.74 16.02
C THR A 128 -5.16 20.96 17.50
N PRO A 129 -4.03 21.57 17.84
CA PRO A 129 -2.92 21.97 16.96
C PRO A 129 -2.17 20.75 16.38
N VAL A 130 -1.29 20.99 15.41
CA VAL A 130 -0.35 19.95 14.92
C VAL A 130 0.85 19.82 15.84
N ASP A 131 1.55 18.69 15.75
CA ASP A 131 2.83 18.50 16.43
C ASP A 131 3.86 19.54 15.95
N GLY A 132 4.62 20.13 16.87
CA GLY A 132 5.56 21.22 16.59
C GLY A 132 4.94 22.62 16.47
N ALA A 133 3.62 22.79 16.65
CA ALA A 133 2.99 24.11 16.63
C ALA A 133 3.48 24.98 17.80
N VAL A 134 3.62 26.29 17.55
CA VAL A 134 3.87 27.27 18.61
C VAL A 134 2.53 27.85 19.07
N VAL A 135 2.35 28.00 20.38
CA VAL A 135 1.08 28.46 20.97
C VAL A 135 1.32 29.54 22.02
N TRP A 136 0.38 30.48 22.11
CA TRP A 136 0.34 31.52 23.13
C TRP A 136 -1.11 31.96 23.40
N GLY A 137 -1.35 32.60 24.54
CA GLY A 137 -2.68 32.92 25.03
C GLY A 137 -3.54 31.67 25.22
N ALA A 138 -4.86 31.86 25.16
CA ALA A 138 -5.82 30.77 25.11
C ALA A 138 -5.90 30.18 23.69
N PHE A 139 -5.90 28.84 23.59
CA PHE A 139 -6.07 28.13 22.32
C PHE A 139 -6.87 26.84 22.50
N THR A 140 -7.46 26.39 21.40
CA THR A 140 -8.33 25.23 21.37
C THR A 140 -7.61 24.01 20.81
N VAL A 141 -7.78 22.89 21.50
CA VAL A 141 -7.35 21.56 21.08
C VAL A 141 -8.57 20.79 20.62
N GLY A 142 -8.58 20.36 19.37
CA GLY A 142 -9.58 19.47 18.83
C GLY A 142 -9.11 18.02 18.92
N VAL A 143 -9.99 17.15 19.41
CA VAL A 143 -9.78 15.71 19.49
C VAL A 143 -10.89 15.02 18.71
N GLU A 144 -10.50 14.10 17.85
CA GLU A 144 -11.41 13.23 17.12
C GLU A 144 -11.07 11.78 17.45
N VAL A 145 -12.09 11.00 17.80
CA VAL A 145 -11.94 9.59 18.07
C VAL A 145 -12.73 8.81 17.04
N ARG A 146 -11.97 8.14 16.18
CA ARG A 146 -12.45 7.38 15.03
C ARG A 146 -12.66 5.93 15.41
N GLY A 147 -13.68 5.31 14.82
CA GLY A 147 -13.99 3.90 15.08
C GLY A 147 -14.59 3.64 16.47
N ILE A 148 -15.27 4.62 17.09
CA ILE A 148 -16.15 4.40 18.26
C ILE A 148 -17.63 4.65 17.93
N ALA A 149 -17.98 4.79 16.66
CA ALA A 149 -19.28 5.32 16.26
C ALA A 149 -20.46 4.82 17.10
N ARG A 150 -20.49 3.57 17.61
CA ARG A 150 -21.72 2.94 18.11
C ARG A 150 -21.58 1.98 19.32
N ARG A 151 -20.49 2.02 20.10
CA ARG A 151 -20.52 1.77 21.56
C ARG A 151 -20.94 3.08 22.25
N PRO A 152 -22.00 3.17 23.07
CA PRO A 152 -22.00 4.23 24.07
C PRO A 152 -20.72 4.04 24.87
N LEU A 153 -20.01 5.13 25.20
CA LEU A 153 -19.11 5.09 26.34
C LEU A 153 -19.89 4.37 27.46
N PRO A 154 -19.29 3.43 28.22
CA PRO A 154 -19.93 2.97 29.45
C PRO A 154 -20.40 4.21 30.23
N GLU A 155 -21.41 4.13 31.10
CA GLU A 155 -21.92 5.34 31.79
C GLU A 155 -20.80 6.18 32.47
N ASP A 156 -19.61 5.58 32.65
CA ASP A 156 -18.37 6.15 33.19
C ASP A 156 -17.26 6.51 32.17
N GLY A 157 -17.48 6.34 30.86
CA GLY A 157 -16.44 6.57 29.85
C GLY A 157 -16.28 8.06 29.51
N GLU A 158 -15.05 8.57 29.59
CA GLU A 158 -14.72 10.00 29.45
C GLU A 158 -13.52 10.19 28.48
N ILE A 159 -13.59 11.20 27.60
CA ILE A 159 -12.39 11.69 26.90
C ILE A 159 -11.69 12.70 27.81
N ARG A 160 -10.38 12.58 28.02
CA ARG A 160 -9.58 13.59 28.71
C ARG A 160 -8.40 14.04 27.87
N LEU A 161 -7.97 15.28 28.07
CA LEU A 161 -6.71 15.78 27.53
C LEU A 161 -5.70 15.91 28.68
N LEU A 162 -4.62 15.14 28.60
CA LEU A 162 -3.53 15.17 29.55
C LEU A 162 -2.42 16.09 29.04
N LEU A 163 -1.93 16.95 29.93
CA LEU A 163 -0.80 17.84 29.69
C LEU A 163 0.44 17.29 30.42
N SER A 164 1.63 17.53 29.86
CA SER A 164 2.91 17.11 30.47
C SER A 164 3.21 17.73 31.85
N ASN A 165 2.45 18.73 32.28
CA ASN A 165 2.52 19.32 33.63
C ASN A 165 1.67 18.56 34.66
N GLY A 166 1.02 17.45 34.27
CA GLY A 166 0.17 16.62 35.14
C GLY A 166 -1.30 17.07 35.20
N GLN A 167 -1.67 18.14 34.49
CA GLN A 167 -3.06 18.59 34.42
C GLN A 167 -3.87 17.71 33.47
N ALA A 168 -5.05 17.26 33.91
CA ALA A 168 -6.02 16.57 33.09
C ALA A 168 -7.23 17.48 32.87
N LEU A 169 -7.56 17.76 31.62
CA LEU A 169 -8.69 18.58 31.22
C LEU A 169 -9.85 17.71 30.75
N SER A 170 -11.06 18.07 31.16
CA SER A 170 -12.30 17.52 30.61
C SER A 170 -12.76 18.36 29.41
N PRO A 171 -13.46 17.75 28.45
CA PRO A 171 -13.88 18.42 27.23
C PRO A 171 -14.96 19.44 27.53
N ILE A 172 -14.99 20.49 26.72
CA ILE A 172 -16.09 21.44 26.71
C ILE A 172 -17.30 20.70 26.09
N ARG A 173 -18.44 20.63 26.81
CA ARG A 173 -19.61 19.82 26.39
C ARG A 173 -20.32 20.41 25.18
N HIS A 174 -20.55 19.60 24.13
CA HIS A 174 -21.25 20.00 22.89
C HIS A 174 -22.33 19.00 22.44
N PRO A 175 -23.34 19.48 21.67
CA PRO A 175 -24.45 18.65 21.22
C PRO A 175 -24.00 17.47 20.35
N ALA A 176 -24.82 16.42 20.30
CA ALA A 176 -24.57 15.21 19.53
C ALA A 176 -24.21 15.54 18.06
N SER A 177 -23.01 15.17 17.65
CA SER A 177 -22.51 15.31 16.28
C SER A 177 -23.22 14.30 15.37
N PRO A 178 -23.69 14.69 14.16
CA PRO A 178 -24.21 13.76 13.15
C PRO A 178 -23.12 12.92 12.45
N SER A 179 -21.85 13.03 12.89
CA SER A 179 -20.69 12.30 12.37
C SER A 179 -20.49 10.95 13.10
N PRO A 180 -19.99 9.89 12.45
CA PRO A 180 -19.63 8.64 13.11
C PRO A 180 -18.41 8.77 14.05
N ASP A 181 -17.68 9.88 14.01
CA ASP A 181 -16.53 10.13 14.89
C ASP A 181 -16.94 10.92 16.14
N LEU A 182 -16.48 10.46 17.31
CA LEU A 182 -16.65 11.19 18.56
C LEU A 182 -15.68 12.37 18.56
N ARG A 183 -16.17 13.58 18.85
CA ARG A 183 -15.33 14.78 18.88
C ARG A 183 -15.39 15.46 20.24
N ALA A 184 -14.24 15.95 20.67
CA ALA A 184 -14.07 16.69 21.90
C ALA A 184 -13.21 17.93 21.62
N THR A 185 -13.57 19.06 22.22
CA THR A 185 -12.76 20.27 22.20
C THR A 185 -12.32 20.60 23.62
N PHE A 186 -11.07 21.05 23.75
CA PHE A 186 -10.47 21.48 25.00
C PHE A 186 -9.91 22.88 24.80
N GLU A 187 -9.86 23.67 25.87
CA GLU A 187 -9.25 24.99 25.85
C GLU A 187 -8.10 25.01 26.85
N ILE A 188 -6.95 25.47 26.39
CA ILE A 188 -5.74 25.60 27.20
C ILE A 188 -5.37 27.08 27.23
N ASP A 189 -5.27 27.63 28.43
CA ASP A 189 -4.70 28.94 28.65
C ASP A 189 -3.23 28.82 29.02
N THR A 190 -2.37 29.33 28.13
CA THR A 190 -0.93 29.34 28.36
C THR A 190 -0.49 30.29 29.46
N GLU A 191 -1.30 31.25 29.95
CA GLU A 191 -0.98 32.15 31.08
C GLU A 191 -0.47 31.42 32.32
N SER A 192 -1.11 30.30 32.67
CA SER A 192 -0.73 29.48 33.80
C SER A 192 0.43 28.50 33.53
N LEU A 193 0.92 28.43 32.28
CA LEU A 193 1.91 27.44 31.84
C LEU A 193 3.33 28.02 31.73
N SER A 194 4.33 27.18 32.01
CA SER A 194 5.74 27.52 31.80
C SER A 194 6.07 27.67 30.33
N ARG A 195 6.99 28.58 29.99
CA ARG A 195 7.53 28.72 28.63
C ARG A 195 8.27 27.43 28.25
N GLY A 196 8.21 27.06 26.98
CA GLY A 196 8.87 25.88 26.45
C GLY A 196 7.88 24.82 25.99
N LEU A 197 8.30 23.58 26.03
CA LEU A 197 7.59 22.46 25.43
C LEU A 197 6.44 21.95 26.34
N LEU A 198 5.24 21.85 25.79
CA LEU A 198 4.06 21.27 26.41
C LEU A 198 3.61 20.07 25.56
N THR A 199 3.56 18.88 26.14
CA THR A 199 3.04 17.69 25.43
C THR A 199 1.56 17.49 25.77
N LEU A 200 0.77 17.18 24.74
CA LEU A 200 -0.67 16.96 24.80
C LEU A 200 -0.97 15.50 24.43
N ASN A 201 -1.77 14.82 25.23
CA ASN A 201 -2.21 13.44 24.99
C ASN A 201 -3.71 13.30 25.25
N ALA A 202 -4.48 12.93 24.24
CA ALA A 202 -5.91 12.68 24.40
C ALA A 202 -6.15 11.20 24.74
N GLN A 203 -7.00 10.93 25.72
CA GLN A 203 -7.32 9.57 26.16
C GLN A 203 -8.81 9.32 26.14
N LEU A 204 -9.22 8.18 25.62
CA LEU A 204 -10.55 7.62 25.74
C LEU A 204 -10.53 6.56 26.84
N MET A 205 -11.26 6.80 27.93
CA MET A 205 -11.39 5.82 29.02
C MET A 205 -12.72 5.07 28.90
N GLY A 206 -12.72 3.73 28.98
CA GLY A 206 -13.96 2.95 29.02
C GLY A 206 -13.75 1.46 29.34
N GLY A 207 -14.29 0.99 30.47
CA GLY A 207 -14.07 -0.39 30.94
C GLY A 207 -12.64 -0.59 31.45
N ASP A 208 -12.04 -1.75 31.18
CA ASP A 208 -10.66 -2.11 31.59
C ASP A 208 -9.56 -1.62 30.61
N GLU A 209 -9.92 -0.94 29.51
CA GLU A 209 -8.97 -0.49 28.48
C GLU A 209 -8.99 1.04 28.29
N THR A 210 -7.79 1.63 28.22
CA THR A 210 -7.57 3.05 27.86
C THR A 210 -6.93 3.12 26.48
N VAL A 211 -7.50 3.92 25.60
CA VAL A 211 -6.96 4.16 24.26
C VAL A 211 -6.50 5.60 24.17
N SER A 212 -5.24 5.80 23.80
CA SER A 212 -4.59 7.11 23.77
C SER A 212 -4.26 7.54 22.34
N SER A 213 -4.29 8.85 22.10
CA SER A 213 -3.72 9.42 20.89
C SER A 213 -2.21 9.31 20.89
N PRO A 214 -1.54 9.42 19.73
CA PRO A 214 -0.17 9.90 19.71
C PRO A 214 -0.07 11.20 20.52
N ALA A 215 0.97 11.31 21.34
CA ALA A 215 1.25 12.56 22.03
C ALA A 215 1.80 13.58 21.03
N ILE A 216 1.31 14.81 21.08
CA ILE A 216 1.84 15.90 20.25
C ILE A 216 2.51 16.94 21.14
N ALA A 217 3.54 17.59 20.63
CA ALA A 217 4.27 18.61 21.35
C ALA A 217 3.98 19.99 20.78
N VAL A 218 3.60 20.92 21.65
CA VAL A 218 3.44 22.34 21.29
C VAL A 218 4.42 23.18 22.08
N ARG A 219 4.94 24.25 21.49
CA ARG A 219 5.84 25.18 22.18
C ARG A 219 5.07 26.38 22.70
N VAL A 220 4.97 26.48 24.02
CA VAL A 220 4.40 27.63 24.72
C VAL A 220 5.40 28.78 24.70
N VAL A 221 5.01 29.90 24.08
CA VAL A 221 5.79 31.13 24.04
C VAL A 221 5.01 32.29 24.65
N ARG A 222 5.73 33.35 25.05
CA ARG A 222 5.10 34.62 25.42
C ARG A 222 5.36 35.61 24.30
N PRO A 223 4.32 36.09 23.62
CA PRO A 223 4.50 37.06 22.55
C PRO A 223 5.07 38.33 23.13
N HIS A 224 6.08 38.88 22.47
CA HIS A 224 6.47 40.26 22.66
C HIS A 224 5.54 41.12 21.80
N GLU A 225 4.89 42.14 22.36
CA GLU A 225 3.88 42.94 21.64
C GLU A 225 4.40 43.51 20.31
N GLN A 226 5.69 43.85 20.23
CA GLN A 226 6.32 44.37 19.01
C GLN A 226 6.49 43.32 17.87
N TRP A 227 6.29 42.03 18.16
CA TRP A 227 6.50 40.91 17.21
C TRP A 227 5.20 40.18 16.87
N LEU A 228 4.10 40.57 17.51
CA LEU A 228 2.77 40.04 17.26
C LEU A 228 2.03 40.99 16.32
N LEU A 229 1.71 40.51 15.12
CA LEU A 229 0.84 41.20 14.20
C LEU A 229 -0.57 40.64 14.38
N THR A 230 -1.56 41.50 14.56
CA THR A 230 -2.97 41.11 14.70
C THR A 230 -3.80 41.93 13.72
N ALA A 231 -4.79 41.31 13.09
CA ALA A 231 -5.78 42.04 12.33
C ALA A 231 -7.17 41.39 12.42
N GLU A 232 -8.19 42.24 12.44
CA GLU A 232 -9.58 41.85 12.37
C GLU A 232 -9.97 41.57 10.91
N CYS A 233 -10.66 40.45 10.68
CA CYS A 233 -10.90 39.93 9.34
C CYS A 233 -11.90 40.78 8.56
N GLU A 234 -12.85 41.42 9.24
CA GLU A 234 -13.86 42.31 8.66
C GLU A 234 -13.25 43.56 8.01
N GLU A 235 -12.11 44.07 8.50
CA GLU A 235 -11.43 45.26 7.95
C GLU A 235 -10.76 44.98 6.59
N LEU A 236 -10.63 43.70 6.27
CA LEU A 236 -10.07 43.20 5.03
C LEU A 236 -11.16 42.83 4.02
N VAL A 237 -12.40 42.65 4.48
CA VAL A 237 -13.55 42.42 3.61
C VAL A 237 -13.82 43.69 2.79
N GLY A 238 -13.87 43.54 1.46
CA GLY A 238 -14.15 44.63 0.53
C GLY A 238 -12.92 45.27 -0.12
N ARG A 239 -11.70 44.98 0.34
CA ARG A 239 -10.47 45.38 -0.36
C ARG A 239 -10.32 44.63 -1.70
N ASP A 240 -9.64 45.25 -2.65
CA ASP A 240 -9.30 44.59 -3.91
C ASP A 240 -8.17 43.56 -3.66
N ASN A 241 -8.42 42.31 -4.04
CA ASN A 241 -7.40 41.27 -3.94
C ASN A 241 -6.30 41.49 -5.00
N PRO A 242 -5.02 41.29 -4.66
CA PRO A 242 -3.94 41.24 -5.63
C PRO A 242 -4.20 40.17 -6.70
N ALA A 243 -3.64 40.36 -7.90
CA ALA A 243 -3.88 39.49 -9.05
C ALA A 243 -3.64 38.00 -8.76
N GLY A 244 -2.68 37.67 -7.88
CA GLY A 244 -2.37 36.30 -7.46
C GLY A 244 -3.45 35.61 -6.63
N PHE A 245 -4.41 36.36 -6.09
CA PHE A 245 -5.52 35.85 -5.27
C PHE A 245 -6.89 35.94 -5.94
N GLY A 246 -7.00 36.40 -7.18
CA GLY A 246 -8.25 36.41 -7.94
C GLY A 246 -9.36 37.31 -7.37
N ASN A 247 -10.47 37.44 -8.11
CA ASN A 247 -11.47 38.50 -7.87
C ASN A 247 -12.56 38.14 -6.83
N GLY A 248 -12.63 36.89 -6.39
CA GLY A 248 -13.62 36.44 -5.43
C GLY A 248 -13.32 36.96 -4.01
N ARG A 249 -14.29 37.65 -3.40
CA ARG A 249 -14.20 38.20 -2.03
C ARG A 249 -15.18 37.52 -1.08
N PRO A 250 -14.79 37.29 0.19
CA PRO A 250 -15.72 36.86 1.22
C PRO A 250 -16.73 37.97 1.54
N THR A 251 -17.82 37.61 2.20
CA THR A 251 -18.89 38.55 2.59
C THR A 251 -18.78 38.90 4.07
N LEU A 252 -19.33 40.05 4.46
CA LEU A 252 -19.35 40.47 5.87
C LEU A 252 -20.50 39.78 6.61
N GLY A 253 -20.22 39.21 7.78
CA GLY A 253 -21.20 38.72 8.75
C GLY A 253 -21.20 39.60 10.00
N SER A 254 -22.26 39.50 10.81
CA SER A 254 -22.39 40.23 12.08
C SER A 254 -22.75 39.30 13.24
N ARG A 255 -22.25 39.64 14.43
CA ARG A 255 -22.50 38.93 15.69
C ARG A 255 -23.60 39.64 16.50
N SER A 256 -24.28 38.89 17.35
CA SER A 256 -25.34 39.40 18.23
C SER A 256 -24.83 40.36 19.32
N ASP A 257 -23.53 40.37 19.59
CA ASP A 257 -22.84 41.27 20.53
C ASP A 257 -22.28 42.55 19.85
N GLY A 258 -22.52 42.73 18.55
CA GLY A 258 -22.12 43.93 17.80
C GLY A 258 -20.81 43.83 17.02
N GLY A 259 -20.07 42.70 17.10
CA GLY A 259 -18.87 42.46 16.27
C GLY A 259 -19.18 42.03 14.83
N ALA A 260 -18.21 42.14 13.91
CA ALA A 260 -18.32 41.70 12.51
C ALA A 260 -17.27 40.63 12.18
N PHE A 261 -17.45 39.84 11.12
CA PHE A 261 -16.51 38.80 10.71
C PHE A 261 -16.57 38.53 9.21
N SER A 262 -15.58 37.82 8.68
CA SER A 262 -15.55 37.36 7.29
C SER A 262 -16.25 36.02 7.11
N VAL A 263 -17.11 35.92 6.08
CA VAL A 263 -17.86 34.71 5.72
C VAL A 263 -17.37 34.18 4.38
N HIS A 264 -16.94 32.92 4.40
CA HIS A 264 -16.42 32.19 3.27
C HIS A 264 -17.35 31.03 2.94
N THR A 265 -18.26 31.26 1.99
CA THR A 265 -19.16 30.22 1.47
C THR A 265 -18.55 29.40 0.34
N ARG A 266 -17.36 29.81 -0.16
CA ARG A 266 -16.66 29.12 -1.26
C ARG A 266 -15.15 29.21 -1.15
N ALA A 267 -14.45 28.20 -1.67
CA ALA A 267 -12.97 28.16 -1.74
C ALA A 267 -12.37 29.29 -2.61
N ASP A 268 -13.15 29.84 -3.56
CA ASP A 268 -12.70 30.92 -4.44
C ASP A 268 -12.75 32.31 -3.78
N ARG A 269 -12.99 32.40 -2.47
CA ARG A 269 -13.09 33.65 -1.70
C ARG A 269 -11.96 33.72 -0.67
N ALA A 270 -10.77 34.14 -1.06
CA ALA A 270 -9.66 34.36 -0.13
C ALA A 270 -9.80 35.72 0.56
N LEU A 271 -9.46 35.76 1.86
CA LEU A 271 -9.29 36.99 2.61
C LEU A 271 -7.81 37.36 2.56
N VAL A 272 -7.46 38.45 1.87
CA VAL A 272 -6.07 38.87 1.70
C VAL A 272 -5.78 40.07 2.58
N ALA A 273 -4.68 39.99 3.34
CA ALA A 273 -4.14 41.14 4.04
C ALA A 273 -2.72 41.48 3.56
N PRO A 274 -2.41 42.77 3.38
CA PRO A 274 -1.04 43.22 3.26
C PRO A 274 -0.41 43.30 4.65
N ILE A 275 0.69 42.59 4.87
CA ILE A 275 1.51 42.70 6.09
C ILE A 275 2.93 43.09 5.72
N ARG A 276 3.49 44.00 6.52
CA ARG A 276 4.93 44.25 6.51
C ARG A 276 5.62 43.38 7.55
N VAL A 277 6.46 42.47 7.07
CA VAL A 277 7.34 41.66 7.92
C VAL A 277 8.63 42.46 8.16
N ASN A 278 8.84 42.91 9.40
CA ASN A 278 9.95 43.79 9.75
C ASN A 278 11.32 43.10 9.76
N SER A 279 11.36 41.76 9.86
CA SER A 279 12.60 40.99 9.91
C SER A 279 12.35 39.55 9.46
N PRO A 280 13.27 38.92 8.68
CA PRO A 280 13.08 37.55 8.27
C PRO A 280 13.20 36.62 9.48
N GLY A 281 12.46 35.50 9.46
CA GLY A 281 12.47 34.54 10.56
C GLY A 281 11.30 33.56 10.49
N ASN A 282 11.18 32.70 11.50
CA ASN A 282 10.03 31.82 11.64
C ASN A 282 8.85 32.54 12.32
N TYR A 283 7.65 32.33 11.78
CA TYR A 283 6.40 32.92 12.24
C TYR A 283 5.34 31.84 12.42
N GLN A 284 4.56 31.92 13.49
CA GLN A 284 3.40 31.07 13.71
C GLN A 284 2.13 31.89 13.55
N MET A 285 1.13 31.30 12.87
CA MET A 285 -0.19 31.89 12.71
C MET A 285 -1.19 31.25 13.69
N MET A 286 -2.01 32.09 14.32
CA MET A 286 -3.22 31.67 15.04
C MET A 286 -4.43 32.40 14.48
N VAL A 287 -5.58 31.73 14.46
CA VAL A 287 -6.81 32.28 13.88
C VAL A 287 -7.98 32.01 14.81
N VAL A 288 -8.83 33.02 14.99
CA VAL A 288 -10.13 32.91 15.62
C VAL A 288 -11.15 32.62 14.52
N ALA A 289 -11.68 31.41 14.54
CA ALA A 289 -12.55 30.90 13.48
C ALA A 289 -13.70 30.07 14.05
N ARG A 290 -14.71 29.86 13.21
CA ARG A 290 -15.73 28.82 13.40
C ARG A 290 -16.13 28.26 12.04
N GLY A 291 -16.83 27.13 12.04
CA GLY A 291 -17.22 26.50 10.79
C GLY A 291 -18.46 25.66 10.91
N ASP A 292 -19.23 25.59 9.83
CA ASP A 292 -20.37 24.69 9.77
C ASP A 292 -19.90 23.26 9.48
N LEU A 293 -20.53 22.29 10.12
CA LEU A 293 -20.19 20.88 9.96
C LEU A 293 -20.99 20.30 8.78
N ALA A 294 -20.30 19.82 7.73
CA ALA A 294 -20.94 19.11 6.61
C ALA A 294 -20.16 17.83 6.24
N ALA A 295 -20.87 16.77 5.87
CA ALA A 295 -20.32 15.42 5.64
C ALA A 295 -19.33 14.96 6.73
N GLY A 296 -19.63 15.28 7.99
CA GLY A 296 -18.78 14.88 9.10
C GLY A 296 -17.37 15.48 9.04
N THR A 297 -17.15 16.67 8.47
CA THR A 297 -15.83 17.34 8.55
C THR A 297 -15.98 18.85 8.59
N PHE A 298 -15.29 19.50 9.53
CA PHE A 298 -15.22 20.96 9.63
C PHE A 298 -14.30 21.58 8.56
N PRO A 299 -14.49 22.86 8.21
CA PRO A 299 -13.65 23.55 7.23
C PRO A 299 -12.18 23.64 7.68
N SER A 300 -11.28 23.71 6.70
CA SER A 300 -9.84 23.88 6.88
C SER A 300 -9.41 25.23 6.32
N ILE A 301 -8.51 25.89 7.04
CA ILE A 301 -7.98 27.20 6.71
C ILE A 301 -6.54 27.02 6.21
N GLY A 302 -6.24 27.57 5.04
CA GLY A 302 -4.90 27.65 4.48
C GLY A 302 -4.34 29.05 4.63
N PHE A 303 -3.05 29.15 4.93
CA PHE A 303 -2.28 30.38 4.92
C PHE A 303 -1.41 30.40 3.66
N ALA A 304 -1.69 31.33 2.74
CA ALA A 304 -1.01 31.42 1.45
C ALA A 304 -0.28 32.76 1.28
N LEU A 305 0.83 32.78 0.53
CA LEU A 305 1.68 33.97 0.36
C LEU A 305 1.81 34.36 -1.12
N GLU A 306 1.57 35.62 -1.46
CA GLU A 306 1.55 36.25 -2.79
C GLU A 306 0.51 35.70 -3.79
N SER A 307 0.12 34.43 -3.66
CA SER A 307 -0.92 33.82 -4.48
C SER A 307 -1.63 32.67 -3.79
N ARG A 308 -2.86 32.37 -4.24
CA ARG A 308 -3.64 31.21 -3.79
C ARG A 308 -2.98 29.84 -4.03
N ARG A 309 -1.93 29.81 -4.86
CA ARG A 309 -1.20 28.57 -5.20
C ARG A 309 -0.04 28.28 -4.26
N ASN A 310 0.31 29.21 -3.37
CA ASN A 310 1.46 29.11 -2.48
C ASN A 310 1.01 29.03 -1.02
N ILE A 311 0.36 27.92 -0.65
CA ILE A 311 -0.08 27.65 0.73
C ILE A 311 1.13 27.19 1.54
N LEU A 312 1.50 27.97 2.56
CA LEU A 312 2.65 27.71 3.42
C LEU A 312 2.31 26.79 4.60
N THR A 313 1.10 26.92 5.16
CA THR A 313 0.62 26.09 6.28
C THR A 313 -0.90 26.04 6.31
N ALA A 314 -1.48 25.10 7.05
CA ALA A 314 -2.94 24.95 7.16
C ALA A 314 -3.36 24.34 8.51
N GLY A 315 -4.58 24.63 8.93
CA GLY A 315 -5.19 24.07 10.14
C GLY A 315 -6.68 23.76 9.96
N GLN A 316 -7.22 22.91 10.82
CA GLN A 316 -8.62 22.53 10.80
C GLN A 316 -9.39 23.30 11.89
N VAL A 317 -10.55 23.83 11.51
CA VAL A 317 -11.56 24.32 12.46
C VAL A 317 -12.19 23.10 13.14
N VAL A 318 -12.54 23.20 14.43
CA VAL A 318 -12.96 22.02 15.20
C VAL A 318 -14.28 22.20 15.94
N ASP A 319 -14.90 23.37 15.84
CA ASP A 319 -16.15 23.72 16.51
C ASP A 319 -17.02 24.67 15.64
N GLN A 320 -18.34 24.63 15.88
CA GLN A 320 -19.31 25.59 15.32
C GLN A 320 -19.34 26.92 16.10
N ARG A 321 -18.78 26.94 17.32
CA ARG A 321 -18.57 28.15 18.12
C ARG A 321 -17.26 28.82 17.72
N TRP A 322 -17.12 30.10 18.04
CA TRP A 322 -15.85 30.81 17.87
C TRP A 322 -14.78 30.22 18.79
N HIS A 323 -13.64 29.86 18.21
CA HIS A 323 -12.51 29.29 18.93
C HIS A 323 -11.20 29.68 18.26
N ARG A 324 -10.10 29.61 19.01
CA ARG A 324 -8.79 30.09 18.56
C ARG A 324 -7.86 28.91 18.33
N ILE A 325 -7.38 28.72 17.10
CA ILE A 325 -6.57 27.56 16.69
C ILE A 325 -5.22 27.99 16.14
N ALA A 326 -4.18 27.17 16.35
CA ALA A 326 -2.91 27.34 15.67
C ALA A 326 -3.00 26.74 14.26
N LEU A 327 -2.64 27.52 13.25
CA LEU A 327 -2.64 27.02 11.87
C LEU A 327 -1.31 26.34 11.55
N GLY A 328 -1.32 25.01 11.61
CA GLY A 328 -0.23 24.15 11.22
C GLY A 328 1.13 24.51 11.84
N HIS A 329 2.21 24.25 11.10
CA HIS A 329 3.56 24.51 11.56
C HIS A 329 3.96 25.98 11.35
N PRO A 330 4.96 26.49 12.10
CA PRO A 330 5.59 27.77 11.81
C PRO A 330 6.14 27.84 10.38
N VAL A 331 6.05 29.02 9.79
CA VAL A 331 6.45 29.31 8.42
C VAL A 331 7.55 30.36 8.40
N ARG A 332 8.53 30.19 7.51
CA ARG A 332 9.62 31.16 7.36
C ARG A 332 9.19 32.28 6.42
N LEU A 333 9.26 33.53 6.89
CA LEU A 333 8.93 34.72 6.10
C LEU A 333 10.19 35.57 5.88
N GLY A 334 10.27 36.21 4.71
CA GLY A 334 11.27 37.23 4.40
C GLY A 334 10.93 38.56 5.05
N ALA A 335 11.88 39.50 5.13
CA ALA A 335 11.53 40.89 5.45
C ALA A 335 11.01 41.61 4.21
N GLY A 336 9.98 42.43 4.38
CA GLY A 336 9.34 43.15 3.30
C GLY A 336 7.83 43.21 3.44
N ASP A 337 7.19 43.87 2.48
CA ASP A 337 5.74 43.89 2.36
C ASP A 337 5.30 42.60 1.64
N HIS A 338 4.29 41.93 2.19
CA HIS A 338 3.78 40.64 1.75
C HIS A 338 2.26 40.65 1.68
N ASP A 339 1.70 40.04 0.63
CA ASP A 339 0.27 39.76 0.55
C ASP A 339 0.01 38.33 1.00
N PHE A 340 -0.67 38.14 2.13
CA PHE A 340 -1.05 36.80 2.57
C PHE A 340 -2.55 36.60 2.53
N GLY A 341 -2.96 35.42 2.07
CA GLY A 341 -4.35 35.02 1.96
C GLY A 341 -4.71 33.93 2.94
N LEU A 342 -5.78 34.14 3.72
CA LEU A 342 -6.48 33.07 4.42
C LEU A 342 -7.52 32.45 3.47
N MET A 343 -7.41 31.14 3.27
CA MET A 343 -8.13 30.40 2.26
C MET A 343 -8.99 29.29 2.85
N PHE A 344 -10.18 29.09 2.28
CA PHE A 344 -11.00 27.93 2.56
C PHE A 344 -10.55 26.77 1.66
N LEU A 345 -9.89 25.75 2.23
CA LEU A 345 -9.15 24.73 1.46
C LEU A 345 -9.97 23.50 1.06
N ASN A 346 -11.03 23.21 1.80
CA ASN A 346 -11.88 22.05 1.59
C ASN A 346 -13.33 22.53 1.46
N ASP A 347 -13.65 23.20 0.37
CA ASP A 347 -15.04 23.57 0.06
C ASP A 347 -15.76 22.36 -0.58
N ARG A 348 -16.70 21.76 0.14
CA ARG A 348 -17.58 20.70 -0.38
C ARG A 348 -19.00 21.18 -0.18
N SER A 349 -19.69 21.51 -1.27
CA SER A 349 -21.13 21.73 -1.26
C SER A 349 -21.87 20.39 -1.29
N ILE A 350 -22.81 20.18 -0.36
CA ILE A 350 -23.71 19.03 -0.35
C ILE A 350 -25.14 19.56 -0.32
N SER A 351 -25.70 19.82 -1.50
CA SER A 351 -27.09 20.29 -1.72
C SER A 351 -27.50 21.56 -0.94
N THR A 352 -28.65 22.14 -1.28
CA THR A 352 -29.09 23.50 -0.89
C THR A 352 -29.42 23.73 0.59
N THR A 353 -29.15 22.77 1.48
CA THR A 353 -29.52 22.88 2.91
C THR A 353 -28.38 22.62 3.91
N ASN A 354 -27.23 22.09 3.50
CA ASN A 354 -26.06 21.93 4.37
C ASN A 354 -24.81 22.49 3.67
N ASP A 355 -24.60 23.79 3.83
CA ASP A 355 -23.43 24.48 3.31
C ASP A 355 -22.26 24.39 4.31
N ARG A 356 -21.05 24.06 3.83
CA ARG A 356 -19.86 24.03 4.68
C ARG A 356 -19.22 25.41 4.68
N ASN A 357 -19.70 26.30 5.53
CA ASN A 357 -19.16 27.65 5.59
C ASN A 357 -17.99 27.76 6.56
N LEU A 358 -17.00 28.57 6.17
CA LEU A 358 -15.92 29.01 7.04
C LEU A 358 -16.18 30.46 7.48
N TYR A 359 -15.96 30.75 8.76
CA TYR A 359 -16.11 32.07 9.34
C TYR A 359 -14.82 32.46 10.05
N LEU A 360 -14.27 33.65 9.74
CA LEU A 360 -13.01 34.15 10.28
C LEU A 360 -13.24 35.50 10.99
N ASP A 361 -12.83 35.59 12.26
CA ASP A 361 -12.98 36.79 13.10
C ASP A 361 -11.66 37.57 13.09
N ARG A 362 -10.57 36.91 13.49
CA ARG A 362 -9.27 37.55 13.71
C ARG A 362 -8.15 36.59 13.38
N PHE A 363 -7.01 37.10 12.93
CA PHE A 363 -5.78 36.32 12.89
C PHE A 363 -4.62 37.05 13.55
N GLU A 364 -3.64 36.26 13.98
CA GLU A 364 -2.47 36.68 14.72
C GLU A 364 -1.24 35.99 14.13
N LEU A 365 -0.23 36.77 13.74
CA LEU A 365 1.03 36.28 13.20
C LEU A 365 2.16 36.71 14.13
N LEU A 366 2.75 35.73 14.82
CA LEU A 366 3.80 35.95 15.81
C LEU A 366 5.15 35.51 15.26
N ARG A 367 6.17 36.36 15.35
CA ARG A 367 7.57 35.90 15.19
C ARG A 367 8.00 35.08 16.41
N ILE A 368 8.52 33.88 16.18
CA ILE A 368 8.80 32.92 17.27
C ILE A 368 10.29 32.78 17.62
N GLU A 369 11.14 33.68 17.11
CA GLU A 369 12.61 33.70 17.28
C GLU A 369 13.10 35.12 17.60
N GLU A 370 14.05 35.26 18.53
CA GLU A 370 14.68 36.56 18.82
C GLU A 370 15.70 36.96 17.73
N PRO A 371 15.83 38.26 17.38
CA PRO A 371 16.80 38.70 16.39
C PRO A 371 18.24 38.52 16.89
N GLY A 372 18.96 37.55 16.32
CA GLY A 372 20.40 37.34 16.56
C GLY A 372 20.78 36.19 17.50
N GLY A 373 19.83 35.36 17.96
CA GLY A 373 20.13 34.17 18.75
C GLY A 373 20.64 32.98 17.92
N GLU A 374 21.56 32.19 18.48
CA GLU A 374 21.86 30.83 18.01
C GLU A 374 20.58 29.99 17.94
N LEU A 375 20.55 29.01 17.02
CA LEU A 375 19.54 27.96 16.97
C LEU A 375 19.40 27.35 18.37
N ILE A 376 18.31 27.68 19.08
CA ILE A 376 17.99 27.06 20.36
C ILE A 376 17.69 25.58 20.06
N GLU A 377 18.64 24.71 20.40
CA GLU A 377 18.55 23.26 20.29
C GLU A 377 17.20 22.76 20.82
N ALA A 378 16.41 22.14 19.95
CA ALA A 378 15.16 21.48 20.32
C ALA A 378 15.46 20.14 21.01
N GLY A 379 15.80 20.21 22.30
CA GLY A 379 15.80 19.05 23.19
C GLY A 379 14.36 18.56 23.44
N TYR A 380 13.86 17.66 22.57
CA TYR A 380 12.67 16.85 22.83
C TYR A 380 13.12 15.43 23.22
N ARG A 381 13.00 15.10 24.50
CA ARG A 381 13.02 13.73 25.02
C ARG A 381 11.62 13.42 25.58
N PRO A 382 10.94 12.35 25.18
CA PRO A 382 9.92 11.70 25.99
C PRO A 382 10.55 10.56 26.81
N GLY A 383 10.25 10.55 28.11
CA GLY A 383 10.55 9.45 29.04
C GLY A 383 9.37 8.50 29.25
N PRO A 384 9.57 7.42 30.05
CA PRO A 384 8.93 6.10 29.85
C PRO A 384 7.84 5.73 30.87
N ALA A 385 6.90 4.85 30.49
CA ALA A 385 6.16 3.87 31.34
C ALA A 385 5.34 2.94 30.40
N LEU A 386 5.64 1.65 30.15
CA LEU A 386 5.78 0.44 30.98
C LEU A 386 4.55 0.08 31.83
N LEU A 387 3.77 -0.91 31.35
CA LEU A 387 3.37 -2.05 32.18
C LEU A 387 4.68 -2.83 32.47
N SER A 388 5.05 -3.26 33.67
CA SER A 388 4.25 -3.81 34.78
C SER A 388 5.00 -3.64 36.12
N PRO A 389 4.32 -3.81 37.27
CA PRO A 389 4.90 -3.54 38.59
C PRO A 389 5.89 -4.63 38.99
N GLU A 390 7.16 -4.27 39.16
CA GLU A 390 7.98 -4.60 40.33
C GLU A 390 9.41 -4.07 40.15
N SER A 391 9.61 -2.87 40.70
CA SER A 391 10.79 -2.43 41.46
C SER A 391 12.23 -2.71 40.98
N MET A 392 12.85 -1.61 40.53
CA MET A 392 13.99 -0.95 41.19
C MET A 392 15.44 -1.31 40.81
N ILE A 393 16.19 -0.21 40.57
CA ILE A 393 17.63 0.08 40.78
C ILE A 393 18.54 0.16 39.52
N ALA A 394 18.86 1.43 39.20
CA ALA A 394 20.12 1.99 38.67
C ALA A 394 20.45 1.94 37.15
N GLY A 395 20.07 3.02 36.45
CA GLY A 395 21.00 3.99 35.84
C GLY A 395 21.70 3.64 34.50
N GLY A 396 21.32 4.34 33.42
CA GLY A 396 22.16 4.45 32.20
C GLY A 396 21.46 4.85 30.89
N ALA A 397 21.25 6.15 30.69
CA ALA A 397 21.13 6.96 29.45
C ALA A 397 20.62 6.40 28.08
N VAL A 398 19.48 6.97 27.64
CA VAL A 398 19.10 7.61 26.34
C VAL A 398 19.24 6.85 25.00
N GLU A 399 18.09 6.58 24.33
CA GLU A 399 17.79 6.74 22.87
C GLU A 399 16.51 5.95 22.48
N SER A 400 15.34 6.60 22.38
CA SER A 400 14.15 6.07 21.67
C SER A 400 12.92 7.00 21.68
N SER A 401 12.55 7.58 20.54
CA SER A 401 11.16 8.07 20.24
C SER A 401 11.04 8.76 18.86
N GLU A 402 11.02 8.00 17.76
CA GLU A 402 10.85 8.53 16.38
C GLU A 402 9.88 7.72 15.49
N ARG A 403 8.97 6.94 16.06
CA ARG A 403 8.04 6.09 15.29
C ARG A 403 6.62 6.70 15.23
N LEU A 404 5.99 6.56 14.06
CA LEU A 404 4.56 6.76 13.74
C LEU A 404 4.06 8.15 13.25
N ILE A 405 4.53 8.60 12.08
CA ILE A 405 3.74 9.49 11.20
C ILE A 405 3.85 8.98 9.76
N ALA A 406 2.95 8.08 9.35
CA ALA A 406 2.59 7.80 7.94
C ALA A 406 1.59 6.64 7.87
N GLN A 407 0.30 6.89 8.11
CA GLN A 407 -0.78 5.98 7.70
C GLN A 407 -2.15 6.67 7.87
N ASP A 408 -2.90 6.74 6.77
CA ASP A 408 -4.33 7.05 6.63
C ASP A 408 -4.78 8.51 6.44
N GLY A 409 -5.04 8.87 5.16
CA GLY A 409 -6.05 9.87 4.79
C GLY A 409 -5.67 10.83 3.65
N ALA A 410 -6.31 10.64 2.49
CA ALA A 410 -6.27 11.45 1.26
C ALA A 410 -5.09 11.22 0.31
N PHE A 411 -5.43 10.84 -0.94
CA PHE A 411 -4.54 10.76 -2.09
C PHE A 411 -3.79 12.08 -2.28
N ARG A 412 -2.54 12.13 -1.81
CA ARG A 412 -1.56 13.11 -2.27
C ARG A 412 -0.53 12.35 -3.09
N PHE A 413 -0.53 12.56 -4.40
CA PHE A 413 0.69 12.43 -5.18
C PHE A 413 1.73 13.33 -4.50
N GLY A 414 2.76 12.73 -3.88
CA GLY A 414 3.90 13.44 -3.30
C GLY A 414 3.53 14.51 -2.27
N SER A 415 3.08 14.14 -1.08
CA SER A 415 3.05 15.07 0.04
C SER A 415 4.50 15.38 0.48
N GLY A 416 4.97 16.57 0.09
CA GLY A 416 6.33 17.05 0.36
C GLY A 416 7.28 16.52 -0.71
N GLY A 417 8.02 17.41 -1.36
CA GLY A 417 9.00 17.01 -2.37
C GLY A 417 10.19 16.22 -1.80
N LEU A 418 10.01 15.33 -0.83
CA LEU A 418 10.91 14.25 -0.40
C LEU A 418 10.05 13.02 -0.06
N SER A 419 10.38 11.87 -0.62
CA SER A 419 9.81 10.57 -0.30
C SER A 419 10.94 9.54 -0.22
N VAL A 420 10.76 8.52 0.62
CA VAL A 420 11.68 7.39 0.76
C VAL A 420 10.88 6.09 0.81
N ALA A 421 11.41 5.05 0.16
CA ALA A 421 10.84 3.70 0.15
C ALA A 421 11.94 2.67 0.34
N LEU A 422 11.61 1.51 0.93
CA LEU A 422 12.49 0.34 0.90
C LEU A 422 12.45 -0.30 -0.50
N ASP A 423 13.56 -0.90 -0.92
CA ASP A 423 13.64 -1.56 -2.24
C ASP A 423 12.81 -2.85 -2.34
N ARG A 424 12.61 -3.52 -1.20
CA ARG A 424 11.83 -4.75 -1.05
C ARG A 424 11.16 -4.81 0.33
N PRO A 425 10.02 -5.51 0.47
CA PRO A 425 9.48 -5.91 1.76
C PRO A 425 10.46 -6.78 2.55
N LEU A 426 10.48 -6.60 3.86
CA LEU A 426 11.29 -7.39 4.80
C LEU A 426 10.46 -7.99 5.95
N ASP A 427 9.17 -7.66 6.00
CA ASP A 427 8.31 -7.93 7.17
C ASP A 427 8.17 -9.43 7.50
N GLY A 428 8.36 -9.76 8.78
CA GLY A 428 8.26 -11.10 9.35
C GLY A 428 9.36 -12.09 8.93
N LEU A 429 10.36 -11.67 8.14
CA LEU A 429 11.39 -12.60 7.64
C LEU A 429 12.40 -12.98 8.74
N PRO A 430 12.82 -14.27 8.81
CA PRO A 430 13.92 -14.67 9.67
C PRO A 430 15.25 -14.16 9.11
N ILE A 431 16.19 -13.80 9.98
CA ILE A 431 17.53 -13.35 9.57
C ILE A 431 18.49 -14.53 9.55
N THR A 432 18.95 -14.88 8.36
CA THR A 432 19.79 -16.04 8.10
C THR A 432 21.26 -15.72 7.82
N GLY A 433 21.63 -14.44 7.95
CA GLY A 433 23.01 -13.98 7.80
C GLY A 433 23.05 -12.46 7.58
N ARG A 434 24.02 -12.00 6.78
CA ARG A 434 24.15 -10.59 6.43
C ARG A 434 22.96 -10.10 5.58
N VAL A 435 22.28 -9.06 6.02
CA VAL A 435 21.11 -8.46 5.36
C VAL A 435 21.47 -7.16 4.66
N ASN A 436 21.18 -7.08 3.35
CA ASN A 436 21.22 -5.83 2.62
C ASN A 436 19.84 -5.13 2.69
N ILE A 437 19.84 -3.88 3.12
CA ILE A 437 18.67 -3.00 3.22
C ILE A 437 18.88 -1.84 2.24
N GLY A 438 18.19 -1.91 1.11
CA GLY A 438 18.19 -0.86 0.09
C GLY A 438 17.00 0.07 0.23
N GLY A 439 17.17 1.33 -0.16
CA GLY A 439 16.08 2.29 -0.26
C GLY A 439 16.13 3.09 -1.56
N VAL A 440 15.03 3.78 -1.85
CA VAL A 440 14.91 4.73 -2.95
C VAL A 440 14.30 6.01 -2.41
N CYS A 441 14.98 7.12 -2.66
CA CYS A 441 14.49 8.46 -2.37
C CYS A 441 14.12 9.19 -3.65
N ARG A 442 13.07 10.01 -3.57
CA ARG A 442 12.72 10.98 -4.60
C ARG A 442 12.47 12.32 -3.93
N TRP A 443 13.05 13.38 -4.48
CA TRP A 443 12.82 14.74 -4.00
C TRP A 443 12.74 15.73 -5.16
N ASP A 444 12.11 16.87 -4.90
CA ASP A 444 11.96 17.99 -5.82
C ASP A 444 12.89 19.14 -5.41
N GLY A 445 13.45 19.84 -6.41
CA GLY A 445 14.39 20.95 -6.25
C GLY A 445 15.84 20.59 -6.55
N ASP A 446 16.68 21.59 -6.84
CA ASP A 446 18.11 21.42 -7.12
C ASP A 446 18.92 21.40 -5.81
N ILE A 447 18.55 20.48 -4.91
CA ILE A 447 19.18 20.26 -3.60
C ILE A 447 19.90 18.91 -3.64
N GLY A 448 21.03 18.81 -2.92
CA GLY A 448 21.81 17.58 -2.79
C GLY A 448 20.98 16.38 -2.29
N ALA A 449 21.49 15.17 -2.48
CA ALA A 449 20.80 13.95 -2.07
C ALA A 449 20.45 13.98 -0.57
N PRO A 450 19.32 13.37 -0.17
CA PRO A 450 18.96 13.30 1.24
C PRO A 450 19.97 12.44 2.01
N GLU A 451 20.21 12.84 3.26
CA GLU A 451 20.81 11.98 4.27
C GLU A 451 19.76 10.95 4.69
N VAL A 452 20.06 9.67 4.51
CA VAL A 452 19.15 8.58 4.85
C VAL A 452 19.74 7.79 6.00
N ASP A 453 18.99 7.73 7.10
CA ASP A 453 19.28 6.93 8.27
C ASP A 453 18.59 5.56 8.13
N LEU A 454 19.34 4.49 8.37
CA LEU A 454 18.77 3.19 8.71
C LEU A 454 18.53 3.17 10.22
N VAL A 455 17.27 3.11 10.61
CA VAL A 455 16.86 3.01 12.01
C VAL A 455 16.53 1.55 12.31
N LEU A 456 17.20 0.97 13.30
CA LEU A 456 16.99 -0.38 13.80
C LEU A 456 16.74 -0.31 15.31
N ASN A 457 15.60 -0.83 15.76
CA ASN A 457 15.17 -0.77 17.18
C ASN A 457 15.32 0.63 17.77
N GLU A 458 14.80 1.62 17.05
CA GLU A 458 14.79 3.05 17.44
C GLU A 458 16.16 3.73 17.46
N ARG A 459 17.22 3.03 17.07
CA ARG A 459 18.58 3.59 16.96
C ARG A 459 18.99 3.73 15.50
N THR A 460 19.52 4.90 15.15
CA THR A 460 20.20 5.07 13.86
C THR A 460 21.48 4.24 13.88
N VAL A 461 21.51 3.15 13.12
CA VAL A 461 22.68 2.25 13.07
C VAL A 461 23.68 2.67 11.99
N LEU A 462 23.19 3.22 10.88
CA LEU A 462 24.00 3.67 9.75
C LEU A 462 23.29 4.83 9.05
N SER A 463 24.06 5.77 8.50
CA SER A 463 23.54 6.89 7.71
C SER A 463 24.29 6.99 6.37
N GLN A 464 23.58 7.32 5.29
CA GLN A 464 24.15 7.51 3.95
C GLN A 464 23.48 8.68 3.25
N GLN A 465 24.26 9.61 2.71
CA GLN A 465 23.74 10.66 1.85
C GLN A 465 23.58 10.14 0.41
N ALA A 466 22.41 9.61 0.08
CA ALA A 466 22.20 8.90 -1.18
C ALA A 466 20.74 8.94 -1.65
N ALA A 467 20.56 9.02 -2.97
CA ALA A 467 19.26 8.81 -3.60
C ALA A 467 18.79 7.35 -3.49
N ARG A 468 19.72 6.41 -3.38
CA ARG A 468 19.48 4.97 -3.26
C ARG A 468 20.41 4.37 -2.21
N PRO A 469 20.16 4.63 -0.92
CA PRO A 469 21.03 4.12 0.13
C PRO A 469 21.02 2.59 0.12
N LEU A 470 22.17 1.99 0.41
CA LEU A 470 22.31 0.53 0.55
C LEU A 470 23.11 0.23 1.80
N PHE A 471 22.40 -0.18 2.85
CA PHE A 471 22.98 -0.60 4.10
C PHE A 471 23.19 -2.10 4.09
N ALA A 472 24.25 -2.56 4.73
CA ALA A 472 24.52 -3.98 4.87
C ALA A 472 24.79 -4.27 6.34
N LEU A 473 23.83 -4.94 6.99
CA LEU A 473 23.89 -5.32 8.39
C LEU A 473 24.31 -6.77 8.51
N ASP A 474 25.26 -7.07 9.40
CA ASP A 474 25.55 -8.45 9.76
C ASP A 474 24.52 -8.95 10.78
N ARG A 475 24.44 -10.27 10.95
CA ARG A 475 23.48 -10.89 11.88
C ARG A 475 23.59 -10.38 13.31
N ALA A 476 24.81 -10.01 13.73
CA ALA A 476 25.13 -9.43 15.03
C ALA A 476 24.53 -8.03 15.25
N SER A 477 24.06 -7.34 14.21
CA SER A 477 23.39 -6.05 14.34
C SER A 477 21.99 -6.17 14.95
N PHE A 478 21.42 -7.38 15.01
CA PHE A 478 20.04 -7.63 15.42
C PHE A 478 19.97 -8.26 16.81
N ALA A 479 19.04 -7.78 17.63
CA ALA A 479 18.73 -8.34 18.94
C ALA A 479 18.00 -9.68 18.80
N GLU A 480 17.99 -10.49 19.86
CA GLU A 480 17.14 -11.67 19.93
C GLU A 480 15.65 -11.28 19.89
N GLY A 481 14.85 -12.07 19.18
CA GLY A 481 13.43 -11.83 18.99
C GLY A 481 13.11 -10.94 17.79
N VAL A 482 12.11 -10.06 17.95
CA VAL A 482 11.59 -9.19 16.89
C VAL A 482 12.40 -7.91 16.84
N ASN A 483 12.93 -7.60 15.67
CA ASN A 483 13.64 -6.36 15.39
C ASN A 483 12.81 -5.49 14.45
N GLU A 484 12.68 -4.22 14.77
CA GLU A 484 11.93 -3.28 13.95
C GLU A 484 12.89 -2.34 13.20
N LEU A 485 12.71 -2.21 11.88
CA LEU A 485 13.55 -1.36 11.04
C LEU A 485 12.74 -0.45 10.12
N TYR A 486 13.28 0.72 9.81
CA TYR A 486 12.76 1.62 8.77
C TYR A 486 13.88 2.54 8.27
N LEU A 487 13.64 3.17 7.11
CA LEU A 487 14.51 4.24 6.62
C LEU A 487 13.90 5.60 6.94
N ARG A 488 14.77 6.56 7.24
CA ARG A 488 14.40 7.95 7.43
C ARG A 488 15.31 8.84 6.57
N ALA A 489 14.73 9.52 5.60
CA ALA A 489 15.43 10.46 4.74
C ALA A 489 15.26 11.90 5.26
N ARG A 490 16.33 12.70 5.23
CA ARG A 490 16.39 14.11 5.61
C ARG A 490 17.05 14.90 4.48
N LEU A 491 16.41 15.95 3.98
CA LEU A 491 16.99 16.84 2.97
C LEU A 491 17.63 18.06 3.64
N GLY A 492 18.62 18.69 2.99
CA GLY A 492 19.34 19.85 3.54
C GLY A 492 18.48 21.11 3.83
N ASP A 493 17.22 21.12 3.40
CA ASP A 493 16.23 22.16 3.70
C ASP A 493 15.29 21.80 4.88
N GLY A 494 15.53 20.67 5.55
CA GLY A 494 14.78 20.22 6.73
C GLY A 494 13.60 19.29 6.44
N ARG A 495 13.29 18.97 5.17
CA ARG A 495 12.25 17.98 4.84
C ARG A 495 12.65 16.57 5.30
N ILE A 496 11.70 15.82 5.86
CA ILE A 496 11.90 14.44 6.34
C ILE A 496 10.86 13.51 5.72
N ALA A 497 11.26 12.29 5.40
CA ALA A 497 10.35 11.20 4.99
C ALA A 497 10.77 9.88 5.64
N THR A 498 9.82 8.99 5.90
CA THR A 498 10.08 7.66 6.49
C THR A 498 9.38 6.54 5.72
N THR A 499 9.92 5.32 5.82
CA THR A 499 9.28 4.11 5.28
C THR A 499 8.36 3.46 6.31
N PRO A 500 7.42 2.60 5.91
CA PRO A 500 6.73 1.71 6.84
C PRO A 500 7.72 0.88 7.66
N ILE A 501 7.45 0.72 8.95
CA ILE A 501 8.26 -0.12 9.85
C ILE A 501 8.13 -1.58 9.40
N GLN A 502 9.25 -2.25 9.17
CA GLN A 502 9.31 -3.69 8.91
C GLN A 502 9.78 -4.43 10.16
N THR A 503 9.30 -5.65 10.35
CA THR A 503 9.80 -6.55 11.38
C THR A 503 10.73 -7.62 10.80
N LEU A 504 11.83 -7.93 11.49
CA LEU A 504 12.71 -9.06 11.21
C LEU A 504 12.86 -9.93 12.45
N ARG A 505 12.93 -11.26 12.27
CA ARG A 505 12.97 -12.22 13.38
C ARG A 505 14.35 -12.84 13.55
N VAL A 506 14.72 -12.99 14.81
CA VAL A 506 15.93 -13.65 15.27
C VAL A 506 15.55 -14.66 16.37
N GLU A 507 15.76 -15.96 16.12
CA GLU A 507 15.35 -17.00 17.10
C GLU A 507 16.48 -17.49 18.03
N THR A 508 17.75 -17.15 17.78
CA THR A 508 18.87 -17.68 18.60
C THR A 508 19.91 -16.59 18.86
N PRO A 509 20.39 -16.44 20.10
CA PRO A 509 21.47 -15.49 20.40
C PRO A 509 22.77 -15.97 19.75
N VAL A 510 23.53 -15.03 19.19
CA VAL A 510 24.92 -15.25 18.80
C VAL A 510 25.76 -14.26 19.58
N GLU A 511 26.73 -14.74 20.36
CA GLU A 511 27.82 -13.90 20.83
C GLU A 511 28.74 -13.59 19.65
N THR A 512 28.47 -12.52 18.91
CA THR A 512 29.45 -11.95 17.98
C THR A 512 29.43 -10.43 18.04
N GLN A 513 30.63 -9.84 18.14
CA GLN A 513 30.83 -8.40 18.09
C GLN A 513 30.46 -7.84 16.72
N VAL A 514 29.84 -6.65 16.73
CA VAL A 514 29.45 -5.85 15.56
C VAL A 514 30.59 -5.76 14.55
N ARG A 515 30.30 -6.06 13.27
CA ARG A 515 31.23 -5.82 12.16
C ARG A 515 31.08 -4.37 11.70
N ASP A 516 32.15 -3.58 11.80
CA ASP A 516 32.12 -2.20 11.31
C ASP A 516 32.32 -2.17 9.77
N LEU A 517 31.29 -1.78 9.01
CA LEU A 517 31.34 -1.58 7.56
C LEU A 517 31.03 -0.13 7.19
N TYR A 518 31.96 0.52 6.51
CA TYR A 518 31.87 1.93 6.10
C TYR A 518 31.86 2.03 4.58
N ARG A 519 30.86 2.69 3.99
CA ARG A 519 30.75 2.93 2.54
C ARG A 519 30.75 4.43 2.26
N PHE A 520 31.58 4.86 1.31
CA PHE A 520 31.79 6.24 0.91
C PHE A 520 31.52 6.34 -0.59
N GLU A 521 30.40 6.93 -0.99
CA GLU A 521 30.08 7.14 -2.40
C GLU A 521 30.70 8.44 -2.92
N VAL A 522 30.86 8.58 -4.22
CA VAL A 522 31.50 9.76 -4.84
C VAL A 522 30.84 11.11 -4.53
N LEU A 523 29.62 11.11 -4.01
CA LEU A 523 28.89 12.30 -3.56
C LEU A 523 29.19 12.68 -2.10
N ASP A 524 29.84 11.81 -1.35
CA ASP A 524 30.21 12.03 0.05
C ASP A 524 31.18 13.21 0.15
N GLU A 525 30.90 14.17 1.03
CA GLU A 525 31.70 15.40 1.21
C GLU A 525 33.15 15.13 1.65
N ARG A 526 33.41 13.92 2.14
CA ARG A 526 34.76 13.47 2.47
C ARG A 526 35.62 13.22 1.22
N PHE A 527 35.02 13.08 0.03
CA PHE A 527 35.78 13.17 -1.20
C PHE A 527 36.21 14.61 -1.48
N GLU A 528 37.41 14.78 -2.01
CA GLU A 528 37.90 16.09 -2.42
C GLU A 528 36.93 16.77 -3.41
N ALA A 529 36.66 18.07 -3.22
CA ALA A 529 35.67 18.81 -3.99
C ALA A 529 35.91 18.77 -5.51
N SER A 530 37.16 18.59 -5.95
CA SER A 530 37.56 18.44 -7.35
C SER A 530 36.93 17.22 -8.04
N ILE A 531 36.45 16.21 -7.29
CA ILE A 531 35.74 15.05 -7.84
C ILE A 531 34.47 15.47 -8.60
N LYS A 532 33.82 16.56 -8.18
CA LYS A 532 32.54 17.02 -8.74
C LYS A 532 32.67 17.40 -10.23
N GLU A 533 33.87 17.79 -10.66
CA GLU A 533 34.19 18.13 -12.04
C GLU A 533 34.22 16.90 -12.97
N THR A 534 34.35 15.70 -12.38
CA THR A 534 34.43 14.43 -13.10
C THR A 534 33.09 13.69 -13.17
N PHE A 535 32.02 14.30 -12.63
CA PHE A 535 30.71 13.66 -12.58
C PHE A 535 30.10 13.51 -13.97
N ALA A 536 29.69 12.28 -14.28
CA ALA A 536 28.81 11.99 -15.40
C ALA A 536 27.40 11.63 -14.90
N ALA A 537 26.39 11.90 -15.74
CA ALA A 537 25.03 11.46 -15.49
C ALA A 537 24.91 9.94 -15.66
N GLY A 538 24.44 9.23 -14.63
CA GLY A 538 24.08 7.81 -14.69
C GLY A 538 22.64 7.57 -15.17
N ARG A 539 22.18 6.30 -15.15
CA ARG A 539 20.75 5.96 -15.30
C ARG A 539 20.06 6.14 -13.95
N GLY A 540 18.99 6.94 -13.89
CA GLY A 540 18.42 7.44 -12.63
C GLY A 540 19.38 8.43 -11.96
N ASN A 541 18.99 9.09 -10.87
CA ASN A 541 19.74 10.18 -10.22
C ASN A 541 21.13 9.80 -9.62
N GLN A 542 21.78 8.72 -10.08
CA GLN A 542 23.15 8.36 -9.71
C GLN A 542 24.16 9.32 -10.37
N ARG A 543 25.02 9.94 -9.56
CA ARG A 543 26.25 10.58 -10.06
C ARG A 543 27.41 9.60 -9.94
N ILE A 544 28.12 9.40 -11.03
CA ILE A 544 29.29 8.52 -11.13
C ILE A 544 30.51 9.39 -11.43
N ALA A 545 31.64 9.11 -10.78
CA ALA A 545 32.89 9.80 -11.09
C ALA A 545 33.57 9.08 -12.25
N LYS A 546 33.72 9.74 -13.40
CA LYS A 546 34.63 9.25 -14.44
C LYS A 546 36.04 9.49 -13.95
N LEU A 547 36.93 8.52 -14.11
CA LEU A 547 38.33 8.67 -13.70
C LEU A 547 39.22 8.85 -14.93
N PRO A 548 39.60 10.10 -15.30
CA PRO A 548 40.55 10.34 -16.37
C PRO A 548 41.90 9.65 -16.13
N PRO A 549 42.69 9.38 -17.19
CA PRO A 549 44.06 8.93 -17.04
C PRO A 549 44.86 9.85 -16.10
N GLY A 550 45.53 9.27 -15.11
CA GLY A 550 46.35 10.02 -14.14
C GLY A 550 45.59 10.72 -13.02
N TYR A 551 44.25 10.72 -13.04
CA TYR A 551 43.43 11.34 -11.99
C TYR A 551 43.49 10.55 -10.67
N GLU A 552 43.52 11.28 -9.55
CA GLU A 552 43.58 10.75 -8.19
C GLU A 552 42.34 11.18 -7.41
N LEU A 553 41.58 10.20 -6.91
CA LEU A 553 40.53 10.42 -5.93
C LEU A 553 41.14 10.44 -4.55
N ARG A 554 40.77 11.44 -3.75
CA ARG A 554 41.15 11.52 -2.34
C ARG A 554 39.89 11.48 -1.49
N LEU A 555 39.83 10.52 -0.57
CA LEU A 555 38.75 10.35 0.40
C LEU A 555 39.33 10.52 1.81
N GLN A 556 38.86 11.52 2.53
CA GLN A 556 39.21 11.71 3.94
C GLN A 556 38.44 10.71 4.80
N LEU A 557 39.14 9.80 5.47
CA LEU A 557 38.48 8.82 6.33
C LEU A 557 38.29 9.42 7.74
N PRO A 558 37.22 9.04 8.46
CA PRO A 558 37.00 9.46 9.85
C PRO A 558 38.21 9.18 10.74
N GLU A 559 38.52 10.12 11.63
CA GLU A 559 39.74 10.07 12.45
C GLU A 559 39.71 8.89 13.43
N GLU A 560 38.54 8.52 13.92
CA GLU A 560 38.28 7.42 14.84
C GLU A 560 38.47 6.03 14.21
N LEU A 561 38.51 5.90 12.88
CA LEU A 561 38.72 4.61 12.22
C LEU A 561 40.14 4.08 12.45
N ALA A 562 40.27 3.01 13.25
CA ALA A 562 41.53 2.33 13.51
C ALA A 562 41.36 0.80 13.49
N GLY A 563 42.40 0.06 13.12
CA GLY A 563 42.39 -1.41 13.04
C GLY A 563 42.68 -1.94 11.63
N GLU A 564 42.57 -3.25 11.44
CA GLU A 564 42.63 -3.84 10.10
C GLU A 564 41.28 -3.75 9.40
N PHE A 565 41.30 -3.39 8.12
CA PHE A 565 40.12 -3.33 7.27
C PHE A 565 40.40 -4.07 5.96
N GLN A 566 39.36 -4.52 5.29
CA GLN A 566 39.36 -4.94 3.91
C GLN A 566 38.73 -3.83 3.07
N ALA A 567 39.45 -3.37 2.06
CA ALA A 567 38.95 -2.36 1.14
C ALA A 567 38.24 -3.05 -0.03
N LEU A 568 37.01 -2.63 -0.34
CA LEU A 568 36.33 -2.97 -1.58
C LEU A 568 36.01 -1.70 -2.35
N PHE A 569 36.06 -1.77 -3.68
CA PHE A 569 35.72 -0.65 -4.55
C PHE A 569 34.58 -1.04 -5.46
N HIS A 570 33.57 -0.16 -5.57
CA HIS A 570 32.46 -0.30 -6.49
C HIS A 570 32.71 0.56 -7.71
N ALA A 571 33.05 -0.09 -8.83
CA ALA A 571 33.37 0.59 -10.08
C ALA A 571 32.99 -0.27 -11.28
N LYS A 572 32.99 0.36 -12.45
CA LYS A 572 32.77 -0.24 -13.77
C LYS A 572 33.95 0.13 -14.67
N GLY A 573 34.55 -0.88 -15.30
CA GLY A 573 35.60 -0.70 -16.31
C GLY A 573 35.05 -0.74 -17.74
N GLY A 574 35.94 -0.60 -18.72
CA GLY A 574 35.63 -0.82 -20.15
C GLY A 574 35.54 -2.30 -20.52
N ARG A 575 35.05 -2.61 -21.73
CA ARG A 575 35.02 -3.99 -22.25
C ARG A 575 36.44 -4.54 -22.50
N LYS A 576 37.34 -3.74 -23.10
CA LYS A 576 38.80 -3.92 -23.19
C LYS A 576 39.44 -2.56 -23.55
N PRO A 577 40.52 -2.10 -22.89
CA PRO A 577 41.15 -2.67 -21.70
C PRO A 577 40.22 -2.66 -20.48
N GLU A 578 40.40 -3.62 -19.55
CA GLU A 578 39.75 -3.58 -18.24
C GLU A 578 40.22 -2.34 -17.48
N GLY A 579 39.29 -1.65 -16.80
CA GLY A 579 39.65 -0.50 -15.98
C GLY A 579 40.35 -0.95 -14.71
N ARG A 580 41.54 -0.38 -14.43
CA ARG A 580 42.36 -0.71 -13.26
C ARG A 580 42.59 0.49 -12.38
N ILE A 581 42.43 0.29 -11.08
CA ILE A 581 42.81 1.28 -10.06
C ILE A 581 43.89 0.72 -9.14
N SER A 582 44.68 1.62 -8.60
CA SER A 582 45.54 1.42 -7.45
C SER A 582 45.01 2.22 -6.28
N PHE A 583 45.22 1.76 -5.04
CA PHE A 583 44.90 2.55 -3.85
C PHE A 583 46.01 2.50 -2.80
N GLN A 584 46.06 3.54 -1.96
CA GLN A 584 46.95 3.70 -0.82
C GLN A 584 46.28 4.52 0.28
N VAL A 585 46.65 4.32 1.55
CA VAL A 585 46.20 5.16 2.67
C VAL A 585 47.37 5.95 3.21
N HIS A 586 47.18 7.27 3.33
CA HIS A 586 48.14 8.20 3.90
C HIS A 586 47.67 8.62 5.29
N HIS A 587 48.50 8.42 6.31
CA HIS A 587 48.24 8.90 7.67
C HIS A 587 49.04 10.20 7.87
N GLN A 588 48.39 11.29 8.31
CA GLN A 588 49.10 12.54 8.57
C GLN A 588 49.73 12.51 9.98
N GLY A 589 50.96 13.01 10.12
CA GLY A 589 51.55 13.34 11.43
C GLY A 589 52.75 12.52 11.93
N ASP A 590 53.21 11.47 11.24
CA ASP A 590 54.45 10.77 11.62
C ASP A 590 55.43 10.72 10.45
N GLY A 591 56.62 11.30 10.64
CA GLY A 591 57.70 11.39 9.65
C GLY A 591 58.31 10.05 9.19
N THR A 592 57.60 8.92 9.36
CA THR A 592 58.00 7.57 8.94
C THR A 592 56.81 6.69 8.54
N SER A 593 55.84 7.18 7.76
CA SER A 593 54.96 6.26 7.03
C SER A 593 55.65 5.83 5.73
N THR A 594 56.21 4.62 5.68
CA THR A 594 56.58 4.00 4.40
C THR A 594 55.27 3.77 3.62
N PRO A 595 55.08 4.33 2.42
CA PRO A 595 53.86 4.09 1.65
C PRO A 595 53.78 2.60 1.30
N GLU A 596 52.70 1.93 1.71
CA GLU A 596 52.43 0.56 1.29
C GLU A 596 52.39 0.49 -0.25
N LYS A 597 52.92 -0.59 -0.84
CA LYS A 597 52.85 -0.76 -2.30
C LYS A 597 51.39 -0.70 -2.76
N PRO A 598 51.08 0.11 -3.79
CA PRO A 598 49.70 0.25 -4.26
C PRO A 598 49.19 -1.10 -4.79
N LYS A 599 48.06 -1.57 -4.26
CA LYS A 599 47.40 -2.79 -4.74
C LYS A 599 46.55 -2.47 -5.96
N ILE A 600 46.65 -3.27 -7.02
CA ILE A 600 45.94 -3.04 -8.29
C ILE A 600 44.68 -3.90 -8.34
N VAL A 601 43.55 -3.30 -8.71
CA VAL A 601 42.25 -3.97 -8.86
C VAL A 601 41.69 -3.72 -10.26
N ALA A 602 41.28 -4.78 -10.94
CA ALA A 602 40.65 -4.72 -12.26
C ALA A 602 39.12 -4.89 -12.19
N PHE A 603 38.41 -4.08 -12.97
CA PHE A 603 36.94 -4.02 -13.03
C PHE A 603 36.38 -4.47 -14.37
N ARG A 604 35.21 -5.11 -14.29
CA ARG A 604 34.44 -5.64 -15.42
C ARG A 604 33.63 -4.55 -16.13
N PRO A 605 33.09 -4.81 -17.34
CA PRO A 605 32.26 -3.86 -18.11
C PRO A 605 30.87 -3.54 -17.51
N TYR A 606 30.63 -3.91 -16.26
CA TYR A 606 29.44 -3.60 -15.48
C TYR A 606 29.85 -3.25 -14.05
N PHE A 607 29.01 -2.48 -13.35
CA PHE A 607 29.28 -2.08 -11.97
C PHE A 607 29.41 -3.31 -11.07
N SER A 608 30.51 -3.38 -10.34
CA SER A 608 30.80 -4.49 -9.44
C SER A 608 31.63 -4.01 -8.26
N SER A 609 31.36 -4.58 -7.08
CA SER A 609 32.25 -4.43 -5.92
C SER A 609 33.38 -5.44 -6.02
N ARG A 610 34.63 -4.98 -6.02
CA ARG A 610 35.82 -5.82 -6.08
C ARG A 610 36.64 -5.65 -4.82
N ASP A 611 37.08 -6.76 -4.24
CA ASP A 611 38.03 -6.76 -3.13
C ASP A 611 39.38 -6.22 -3.61
N ALA A 612 39.86 -5.20 -2.92
CA ALA A 612 41.13 -4.54 -3.16
C ALA A 612 42.23 -5.02 -2.21
N GLY A 613 41.86 -5.83 -1.21
CA GLY A 613 42.74 -6.37 -0.19
C GLY A 613 42.70 -5.57 1.10
N SER A 614 43.49 -6.02 2.08
CA SER A 614 43.50 -5.45 3.42
C SER A 614 44.29 -4.14 3.52
N VAL A 615 43.89 -3.27 4.43
CA VAL A 615 44.53 -2.02 4.78
C VAL A 615 44.48 -1.83 6.30
N ARG A 616 45.57 -1.38 6.90
CA ARG A 616 45.62 -1.09 8.33
C ARG A 616 45.46 0.42 8.55
N LEU A 617 44.43 0.79 9.31
CA LEU A 617 44.13 2.17 9.66
C LEU A 617 44.59 2.48 11.07
N ARG A 618 45.13 3.68 11.30
CA ARG A 618 45.46 4.22 12.62
C ARG A 618 44.47 5.33 12.99
N ALA A 619 44.23 5.54 14.28
CA ALA A 619 43.46 6.68 14.75
C ALA A 619 44.17 8.01 14.36
N GLY A 620 43.39 9.06 14.10
CA GLY A 620 43.86 10.37 13.62
C GLY A 620 43.62 10.62 12.13
N PRO A 621 44.01 11.81 11.60
CA PRO A 621 43.72 12.23 10.24
C PRO A 621 44.38 11.32 9.20
N LYS A 622 43.59 10.81 8.26
CA LYS A 622 44.06 9.88 7.23
C LYS A 622 43.23 9.98 5.95
N THR A 623 43.88 9.75 4.81
CA THR A 623 43.29 9.91 3.48
C THR A 623 43.50 8.63 2.67
N LEU A 624 42.42 8.07 2.12
CA LEU A 624 42.46 7.01 1.13
C LEU A 624 42.60 7.65 -0.26
N VAL A 625 43.69 7.32 -0.95
CA VAL A 625 43.99 7.78 -2.31
C VAL A 625 43.75 6.64 -3.29
N ILE A 626 42.92 6.87 -4.31
CA ILE A 626 42.58 5.91 -5.35
C ILE A 626 42.95 6.51 -6.70
N LYS A 627 43.78 5.81 -7.46
CA LYS A 627 44.33 6.30 -8.73
C LYS A 627 44.07 5.33 -9.86
N ARG A 628 43.68 5.83 -11.02
CA ARG A 628 43.62 5.02 -12.25
C ARG A 628 45.04 4.65 -12.71
N VAL A 629 45.27 3.38 -12.98
CA VAL A 629 46.58 2.85 -13.40
C VAL A 629 46.75 2.94 -14.92
N ASP A 630 45.67 2.90 -15.67
CA ASP A 630 45.71 2.86 -17.15
C ASP A 630 45.97 4.24 -17.76
N ARG A 631 46.98 4.32 -18.64
CA ARG A 631 47.46 5.57 -19.27
C ARG A 631 46.78 5.96 -20.59
N GLY A 632 45.91 5.12 -21.17
CA GLY A 632 45.24 5.39 -22.46
C GLY A 632 43.85 6.00 -22.29
N GLU A 633 43.46 6.96 -23.13
CA GLU A 633 42.15 7.66 -23.07
C GLU A 633 40.93 6.76 -23.33
N GLU A 634 41.12 5.59 -23.96
CA GLU A 634 40.05 4.67 -24.36
C GLU A 634 39.40 3.88 -23.21
N VAL A 635 39.98 3.87 -22.00
CA VAL A 635 39.41 3.13 -20.86
C VAL A 635 38.34 3.98 -20.17
N ASP A 636 37.07 3.62 -20.33
CA ASP A 636 35.94 4.20 -19.58
C ASP A 636 35.88 3.55 -18.19
N LEU A 637 36.52 4.19 -17.21
CA LEU A 637 36.50 3.76 -15.81
C LEU A 637 35.59 4.69 -15.01
N GLN A 638 34.50 4.13 -14.49
CA GLN A 638 33.46 4.82 -13.73
C GLN A 638 33.48 4.31 -12.29
N PHE A 639 33.81 5.19 -11.35
CA PHE A 639 33.88 4.89 -9.94
C PHE A 639 32.62 5.37 -9.22
N LEU A 640 32.09 4.54 -8.31
CA LEU A 640 30.89 4.85 -7.54
C LEU A 640 31.17 4.95 -6.05
N ALA A 641 31.92 4.01 -5.46
CA ALA A 641 32.10 3.98 -4.00
C ALA A 641 33.37 3.25 -3.54
N ALA A 642 33.92 3.68 -2.40
CA ALA A 642 34.88 2.95 -1.59
C ALA A 642 34.19 2.33 -0.36
N ILE A 643 34.54 1.11 0.00
CA ILE A 643 33.95 0.36 1.12
C ILE A 643 35.08 -0.17 1.99
N LEU A 644 35.04 0.06 3.30
CA LEU A 644 35.99 -0.46 4.29
C LEU A 644 35.26 -1.39 5.25
N ARG A 645 35.72 -2.62 5.36
CA ARG A 645 35.16 -3.66 6.23
C ARG A 645 36.16 -4.06 7.30
N ARG A 646 35.90 -3.87 8.59
CA ARG A 646 36.85 -4.25 9.65
C ARG A 646 37.18 -5.76 9.57
N ARG A 647 38.46 -6.09 9.65
CA ARG A 647 38.99 -7.47 9.62
C ARG A 647 39.20 -7.96 11.06
N ARG A 648 38.87 -9.22 11.32
CA ARG A 648 39.16 -9.92 12.58
C ARG A 648 40.55 -10.57 12.50
N GLU A 649 41.27 -10.59 13.62
CA GLU A 649 42.33 -11.58 13.86
C GLU A 649 41.68 -12.83 14.47
N GLY A 650 41.72 -13.97 13.77
CA GLY A 650 41.15 -15.26 14.22
C GLY A 650 40.34 -15.98 13.13
N ALA A 651 40.41 -17.31 13.09
CA ALA A 651 39.56 -18.13 12.22
C ALA A 651 38.12 -18.16 12.73
N ASP A 652 37.18 -18.21 11.81
CA ASP A 652 35.80 -18.58 12.11
C ASP A 652 35.74 -20.06 12.49
N PHE A 653 35.07 -20.38 13.60
CA PHE A 653 35.01 -21.73 14.18
C PHE A 653 33.57 -22.21 14.42
N GLN A 654 32.54 -21.42 14.11
CA GLN A 654 31.16 -21.83 14.38
C GLN A 654 30.57 -22.55 13.16
N ALA A 655 29.93 -23.68 13.42
CA ALA A 655 29.17 -24.38 12.40
C ALA A 655 27.87 -23.63 12.10
N PRO A 656 27.40 -23.64 10.83
CA PRO A 656 26.07 -23.16 10.50
C PRO A 656 25.00 -23.77 11.39
N VAL A 657 24.05 -22.97 11.85
CA VAL A 657 22.86 -23.46 12.53
C VAL A 657 21.81 -23.76 11.47
N THR A 658 21.19 -24.94 11.55
CA THR A 658 20.19 -25.35 10.56
C THR A 658 18.97 -25.99 11.23
N ARG A 659 17.78 -25.69 10.70
CA ARG A 659 16.50 -26.21 11.16
C ARG A 659 15.63 -26.55 9.96
N LEU A 660 15.16 -27.79 9.93
CA LEU A 660 14.18 -28.25 8.94
C LEU A 660 12.78 -27.89 9.44
N LEU A 661 12.05 -27.07 8.66
CA LEU A 661 10.69 -26.64 8.97
C LEU A 661 9.64 -27.50 8.24
N TYR A 662 10.02 -28.01 7.07
CA TYR A 662 9.21 -28.89 6.25
C TYR A 662 10.15 -29.75 5.38
N PRO A 663 9.83 -31.03 5.11
CA PRO A 663 8.65 -31.74 5.60
C PRO A 663 8.78 -32.15 7.08
N PRO A 664 7.67 -32.45 7.77
CA PRO A 664 7.72 -33.04 9.11
C PRO A 664 8.16 -34.51 9.09
N ASP A 665 8.53 -35.05 10.25
CA ASP A 665 8.84 -36.48 10.40
C ASP A 665 7.61 -37.35 10.10
N GLY A 666 7.79 -38.42 9.32
CA GLY A 666 6.75 -39.31 8.82
C GLY A 666 6.00 -38.82 7.57
N HIS A 667 6.42 -37.70 6.95
CA HIS A 667 5.71 -37.10 5.83
C HIS A 667 5.61 -38.02 4.60
N ALA A 668 4.41 -38.16 4.06
CA ALA A 668 4.18 -38.89 2.81
C ALA A 668 4.44 -38.00 1.60
N THR A 669 5.24 -38.48 0.66
CA THR A 669 5.66 -37.71 -0.51
C THR A 669 5.58 -38.56 -1.78
N ASP A 670 5.34 -37.88 -2.90
CA ASP A 670 5.19 -38.50 -4.22
C ASP A 670 6.54 -38.50 -4.96
N ALA A 671 6.57 -38.00 -6.20
CA ALA A 671 7.79 -37.95 -7.02
C ALA A 671 8.66 -36.70 -6.76
N VAL A 672 8.06 -35.63 -6.21
CA VAL A 672 8.70 -34.33 -6.01
C VAL A 672 8.15 -33.69 -4.74
N ASP A 673 9.06 -33.08 -3.97
CA ASP A 673 8.74 -32.25 -2.82
C ASP A 673 9.81 -31.15 -2.63
N VAL A 674 9.78 -30.45 -1.50
CA VAL A 674 10.84 -29.52 -1.08
C VAL A 674 11.20 -29.68 0.40
N CYS A 675 12.45 -29.38 0.73
CA CYS A 675 12.89 -29.09 2.09
C CYS A 675 12.88 -27.58 2.31
N ILE A 676 12.13 -27.10 3.30
CA ILE A 676 12.17 -25.71 3.76
C ILE A 676 13.08 -25.65 4.98
N VAL A 677 14.18 -24.94 4.82
CA VAL A 677 15.26 -24.90 5.79
C VAL A 677 15.49 -23.48 6.24
N GLU A 678 15.48 -23.27 7.54
CA GLU A 678 16.08 -22.11 8.16
C GLU A 678 17.53 -22.46 8.46
N ALA A 679 18.47 -21.81 7.77
CA ALA A 679 19.89 -22.04 7.96
C ALA A 679 20.60 -20.70 8.09
N TRP A 680 21.51 -20.56 9.05
CA TRP A 680 22.24 -19.31 9.25
C TRP A 680 23.66 -19.52 9.76
N ASP A 681 24.49 -18.52 9.49
CA ASP A 681 25.92 -18.51 9.78
C ASP A 681 26.35 -17.07 10.13
N ASP A 682 27.44 -16.90 10.89
CA ASP A 682 27.92 -15.57 11.30
C ASP A 682 28.68 -14.83 10.18
N ASP A 683 29.14 -15.51 9.11
CA ASP A 683 29.54 -14.87 7.85
C ASP A 683 28.49 -15.01 6.75
N ARG A 684 28.37 -16.20 6.17
CA ARG A 684 27.43 -16.52 5.09
C ARG A 684 27.43 -18.02 4.84
N LEU A 685 26.30 -18.52 4.35
CA LEU A 685 26.27 -19.88 3.79
C LEU A 685 26.91 -19.91 2.40
N SER A 686 27.74 -20.91 2.16
CA SER A 686 28.32 -21.19 0.84
C SER A 686 27.50 -22.23 0.07
N GLN A 687 26.93 -23.20 0.79
CA GLN A 687 26.30 -24.40 0.22
C GLN A 687 25.28 -25.00 1.19
N ALA A 688 24.22 -25.61 0.64
CA ALA A 688 23.35 -26.54 1.34
C ALA A 688 23.04 -27.76 0.45
N ASP A 689 23.02 -28.95 1.04
CA ASP A 689 22.75 -30.22 0.35
C ASP A 689 21.62 -30.96 1.05
N VAL A 690 20.66 -31.50 0.29
CA VAL A 690 19.68 -32.46 0.78
C VAL A 690 20.31 -33.85 0.73
N TRP A 691 20.21 -34.62 1.81
CA TRP A 691 20.71 -35.99 1.91
C TRP A 691 19.52 -36.94 2.06
N ILE A 692 19.51 -38.02 1.26
CA ILE A 692 18.53 -39.11 1.37
C ILE A 692 19.28 -40.42 1.55
N ASP A 693 18.95 -41.21 2.57
CA ASP A 693 19.60 -42.49 2.92
C ASP A 693 21.13 -42.40 2.95
N GLY A 694 21.65 -41.31 3.52
CA GLY A 694 23.09 -41.04 3.60
C GLY A 694 23.75 -40.67 2.26
N ARG A 695 22.98 -40.36 1.20
CA ARG A 695 23.49 -39.91 -0.10
C ARG A 695 23.05 -38.47 -0.42
N PRO A 696 23.96 -37.58 -0.84
CA PRO A 696 23.61 -36.23 -1.24
C PRO A 696 22.84 -36.25 -2.56
N GLN A 697 21.74 -35.51 -2.62
CA GLN A 697 20.88 -35.36 -3.79
C GLN A 697 21.31 -34.22 -4.71
N GLY A 698 22.23 -33.36 -4.27
CA GLY A 698 22.73 -32.23 -5.05
C GLY A 698 23.28 -31.12 -4.16
N THR A 699 24.03 -30.20 -4.77
CA THR A 699 24.69 -29.09 -4.09
C THR A 699 24.12 -27.75 -4.47
N PHE A 700 23.31 -27.20 -3.58
CA PHE A 700 22.72 -25.87 -3.73
C PHE A 700 23.70 -24.81 -3.21
N GLY A 701 24.50 -24.24 -4.11
CA GLY A 701 25.38 -23.11 -3.84
C GLY A 701 24.64 -21.76 -3.79
N PHE A 702 25.20 -20.82 -3.02
CA PHE A 702 24.73 -19.43 -2.88
C PHE A 702 23.24 -19.30 -2.53
N LEU A 703 22.88 -19.73 -1.32
CA LEU A 703 21.73 -19.13 -0.63
C LEU A 703 22.06 -17.65 -0.48
N ALA A 704 21.28 -16.77 -1.10
CA ALA A 704 21.55 -15.33 -1.03
C ALA A 704 21.68 -14.93 0.46
N PRO A 705 22.79 -14.31 0.89
CA PRO A 705 22.91 -13.84 2.27
C PRO A 705 21.75 -12.87 2.54
N GLY A 706 21.01 -13.08 3.63
CA GLY A 706 19.92 -12.17 3.96
C GLY A 706 18.87 -12.71 4.91
N ALA A 707 17.62 -12.45 4.55
CA ALA A 707 16.44 -12.77 5.33
C ALA A 707 15.49 -13.64 4.50
N GLY A 708 14.94 -14.70 5.09
CA GLY A 708 14.06 -15.68 4.42
C GLY A 708 14.51 -17.14 4.57
N TYR A 709 13.69 -18.06 4.06
CA TYR A 709 13.92 -19.51 4.11
C TYR A 709 14.67 -20.01 2.87
N ALA A 710 15.48 -21.06 3.03
CA ALA A 710 16.03 -21.82 1.91
C ALA A 710 15.00 -22.87 1.47
N VAL A 711 14.66 -22.87 0.17
CA VAL A 711 13.78 -23.87 -0.43
C VAL A 711 14.61 -24.76 -1.35
N LEU A 712 14.79 -26.02 -0.94
CA LEU A 712 15.64 -27.00 -1.62
C LEU A 712 14.75 -28.11 -2.20
N PRO A 713 14.79 -28.40 -3.50
CA PRO A 713 14.08 -29.54 -4.07
C PRO A 713 14.44 -30.86 -3.38
N LEU A 714 13.41 -31.63 -3.04
CA LEU A 714 13.49 -33.00 -2.55
C LEU A 714 12.99 -33.91 -3.66
N LEU A 715 13.93 -34.46 -4.43
CA LEU A 715 13.62 -35.33 -5.57
C LEU A 715 13.56 -36.78 -5.09
N THR A 716 12.37 -37.36 -5.10
CA THR A 716 12.10 -38.75 -4.67
C THR A 716 11.79 -39.66 -5.87
N ALA A 717 11.64 -39.08 -7.06
CA ALA A 717 11.54 -39.80 -8.32
C ALA A 717 12.74 -40.76 -8.49
N GLY A 718 12.45 -42.06 -8.48
CA GLY A 718 13.45 -43.13 -8.60
C GLY A 718 13.81 -43.82 -7.29
N LEU A 719 13.30 -43.36 -6.15
CA LEU A 719 13.37 -44.11 -4.89
C LEU A 719 12.34 -45.26 -4.90
N SER A 720 12.68 -46.36 -4.22
CA SER A 720 11.74 -47.46 -3.99
C SER A 720 10.62 -47.01 -3.06
N PRO A 721 9.37 -47.47 -3.22
CA PRO A 721 8.33 -47.19 -2.24
C PRO A 721 8.74 -47.65 -0.83
N GLY A 722 8.51 -46.81 0.19
CA GLY A 722 8.87 -47.11 1.57
C GLY A 722 9.44 -45.92 2.35
N ALA A 723 10.02 -46.24 3.51
CA ALA A 723 10.61 -45.26 4.40
C ALA A 723 12.04 -44.89 3.98
N HIS A 724 12.34 -43.59 3.90
CA HIS A 724 13.66 -43.05 3.58
C HIS A 724 14.07 -42.00 4.59
N THR A 725 15.36 -41.93 4.94
CA THR A 725 15.85 -40.90 5.87
C THR A 725 16.27 -39.64 5.12
N VAL A 726 15.94 -38.45 5.66
CA VAL A 726 16.26 -37.16 5.05
C VAL A 726 16.85 -36.21 6.08
N PHE A 727 17.92 -35.51 5.71
CA PHE A 727 18.42 -34.36 6.45
C PHE A 727 19.05 -33.35 5.47
N VAL A 728 19.26 -32.12 5.94
CA VAL A 728 19.96 -31.07 5.17
C VAL A 728 21.27 -30.75 5.85
N ARG A 729 22.34 -30.65 5.04
CA ARG A 729 23.68 -30.24 5.49
C ARG A 729 24.02 -28.90 4.86
N ALA A 730 24.27 -27.89 5.68
CA ALA A 730 24.75 -26.58 5.26
C ALA A 730 26.26 -26.42 5.54
N LYS A 731 26.92 -25.59 4.74
CA LYS A 731 28.36 -25.36 4.80
C LYS A 731 28.71 -23.89 4.60
N ASP A 732 29.63 -23.37 5.43
CA ASP A 732 30.17 -22.01 5.29
C ASP A 732 31.40 -21.96 4.34
N PRO A 733 31.91 -20.76 3.98
CA PRO A 733 33.15 -20.62 3.22
C PRO A 733 34.41 -21.15 3.91
N HIS A 734 34.38 -21.33 5.23
CA HIS A 734 35.51 -21.74 6.06
C HIS A 734 35.64 -23.26 6.22
N GLY A 735 34.62 -24.02 5.81
CA GLY A 735 34.58 -25.46 5.85
C GLY A 735 33.73 -26.05 6.98
N ASN A 736 33.14 -25.22 7.85
CA ASN A 736 32.31 -25.70 8.95
C ASN A 736 30.97 -26.23 8.43
N LEU A 737 30.42 -27.24 9.10
CA LEU A 737 29.23 -27.98 8.67
C LEU A 737 28.13 -27.93 9.73
N GLY A 738 26.93 -27.56 9.31
CA GLY A 738 25.70 -27.64 10.11
C GLY A 738 24.75 -28.66 9.53
N GLU A 739 24.09 -29.46 10.36
CA GLU A 739 23.12 -30.47 9.94
C GLU A 739 21.79 -30.31 10.65
N THR A 740 20.70 -30.51 9.91
CA THR A 740 19.37 -30.56 10.52
C THR A 740 19.19 -31.89 11.25
N ARG A 741 18.16 -31.97 12.10
CA ARG A 741 17.67 -33.27 12.57
C ARG A 741 17.31 -34.15 11.37
N GLU A 742 17.69 -35.41 11.43
CA GLU A 742 17.26 -36.44 10.48
C GLU A 742 15.78 -36.79 10.73
N ILE A 743 15.02 -36.83 9.66
CA ILE A 743 13.60 -37.21 9.64
C ILE A 743 13.40 -38.42 8.72
N THR A 744 12.26 -39.08 8.85
CA THR A 744 11.82 -40.14 7.94
C THR A 744 10.72 -39.62 7.03
N ILE A 745 10.82 -39.83 5.72
CA ILE A 745 9.73 -39.64 4.76
C ILE A 745 9.19 -40.99 4.29
N GLN A 746 7.94 -41.01 3.85
CA GLN A 746 7.30 -42.18 3.23
C GLN A 746 7.09 -41.92 1.75
N VAL A 747 7.88 -42.57 0.90
CA VAL A 747 7.71 -42.50 -0.56
C VAL A 747 6.58 -43.45 -0.95
N ALA A 748 5.49 -42.90 -1.47
CA ALA A 748 4.31 -43.68 -1.84
C ALA A 748 4.57 -44.58 -3.05
N ALA A 749 3.98 -45.79 -3.06
CA ALA A 749 3.85 -46.57 -4.30
C ALA A 749 2.81 -45.85 -5.16
N ARG A 750 3.21 -45.29 -6.31
CA ARG A 750 2.34 -44.49 -7.21
C ARG A 750 0.93 -45.05 -7.23
N THR A 751 0.03 -44.35 -6.55
CA THR A 751 -1.41 -44.62 -6.55
C THR A 751 -2.10 -43.29 -6.81
N GLU A 752 -3.29 -43.36 -7.43
CA GLU A 752 -4.20 -42.23 -7.71
C GLU A 752 -4.75 -41.62 -6.40
N ALA A 753 -3.87 -41.20 -5.50
CA ALA A 753 -4.22 -40.55 -4.25
C ALA A 753 -4.45 -39.05 -4.49
N GLU A 754 -5.26 -38.44 -3.62
CA GLU A 754 -5.40 -36.99 -3.57
C GLU A 754 -4.03 -36.30 -3.50
N PRO A 755 -3.84 -35.15 -4.18
CA PRO A 755 -2.55 -34.49 -4.25
C PRO A 755 -2.02 -34.17 -2.85
N GLY A 756 -0.76 -34.48 -2.58
CA GLY A 756 -0.09 -34.17 -1.32
C GLY A 756 0.05 -32.66 -1.04
N PRO A 757 0.49 -32.26 0.17
CA PRO A 757 0.61 -30.84 0.55
C PRO A 757 1.45 -30.00 -0.42
N TYR A 758 2.56 -30.56 -0.92
CA TYR A 758 3.39 -29.90 -1.93
C TYR A 758 2.63 -29.61 -3.23
N ALA A 759 2.03 -30.66 -3.80
CA ALA A 759 1.26 -30.58 -5.03
C ALA A 759 0.12 -29.54 -4.93
N ARG A 760 -0.59 -29.53 -3.80
CA ARG A 760 -1.65 -28.56 -3.55
C ARG A 760 -1.13 -27.14 -3.37
N ALA A 761 -0.02 -26.95 -2.65
CA ALA A 761 0.61 -25.64 -2.53
C ALA A 761 1.03 -25.10 -3.90
N VAL A 762 1.69 -25.90 -4.74
CA VAL A 762 2.09 -25.50 -6.10
C VAL A 762 0.88 -25.12 -6.95
N HIS A 763 -0.18 -25.92 -6.93
CA HIS A 763 -1.43 -25.62 -7.64
C HIS A 763 -2.02 -24.29 -7.18
N LEU A 764 -2.16 -24.09 -5.87
CA LEU A 764 -2.68 -22.87 -5.28
C LEU A 764 -1.85 -21.63 -5.66
N LEU A 765 -0.51 -21.75 -5.64
CA LEU A 765 0.38 -20.67 -6.05
C LEU A 765 0.28 -20.36 -7.55
N ASN A 766 0.12 -21.36 -8.42
CA ASN A 766 -0.10 -21.15 -9.85
C ASN A 766 -1.43 -20.42 -10.12
N ARG A 767 -2.49 -20.75 -9.36
CA ARG A 767 -3.81 -20.13 -9.53
C ARG A 767 -3.92 -18.76 -8.88
N PHE A 768 -3.32 -18.54 -7.71
CA PHE A 768 -3.46 -17.28 -6.97
C PHE A 768 -2.24 -16.36 -6.99
N ALA A 769 -1.02 -16.86 -7.17
CA ALA A 769 0.23 -16.13 -6.89
C ALA A 769 1.26 -16.08 -8.04
N TYR A 770 0.83 -16.31 -9.29
CA TYR A 770 1.69 -16.32 -10.49
C TYR A 770 2.77 -17.42 -10.51
N GLY A 771 2.65 -18.46 -9.68
CA GLY A 771 3.55 -19.61 -9.65
C GLY A 771 4.43 -19.68 -8.40
N THR A 772 5.42 -20.58 -8.44
CA THR A 772 6.18 -21.05 -7.28
C THR A 772 7.33 -20.13 -6.89
N ASP A 773 6.99 -18.88 -6.53
CA ASP A 773 7.89 -18.00 -5.79
C ASP A 773 8.40 -18.74 -4.53
N PRO A 774 9.73 -18.87 -4.31
CA PRO A 774 10.25 -19.64 -3.18
C PRO A 774 9.78 -19.14 -1.81
N ALA A 775 9.62 -17.83 -1.62
CA ALA A 775 9.20 -17.28 -0.35
C ALA A 775 7.72 -17.60 -0.07
N GLU A 776 6.84 -17.45 -1.07
CA GLU A 776 5.43 -17.78 -0.90
C GLU A 776 5.18 -19.28 -0.84
N LEU A 777 5.95 -20.10 -1.57
CA LEU A 777 5.88 -21.56 -1.45
C LEU A 777 6.25 -22.00 -0.03
N ALA A 778 7.32 -21.41 0.53
CA ALA A 778 7.72 -21.69 1.89
C ALA A 778 6.64 -21.30 2.92
N ARG A 779 6.06 -20.10 2.79
CA ARG A 779 4.98 -19.66 3.67
C ARG A 779 3.74 -20.55 3.56
N CYS A 780 3.34 -20.91 2.35
CA CYS A 780 2.18 -21.76 2.10
C CYS A 780 2.33 -23.13 2.78
N LEU A 781 3.50 -23.76 2.65
CA LEU A 781 3.77 -25.07 3.26
C LEU A 781 3.94 -25.01 4.78
N ILE A 782 4.51 -23.92 5.33
CA ILE A 782 4.65 -23.73 6.78
C ILE A 782 3.30 -23.41 7.45
N MET A 783 2.50 -22.53 6.84
CA MET A 783 1.22 -22.07 7.41
C MET A 783 0.07 -23.05 7.15
N GLY A 784 0.18 -23.85 6.07
CA GLY A 784 -0.92 -24.58 5.47
C GLY A 784 -1.65 -23.74 4.42
N GLU A 785 -2.12 -24.41 3.37
CA GLU A 785 -2.74 -23.83 2.16
C GLU A 785 -3.88 -22.85 2.47
N GLU A 786 -4.84 -23.28 3.30
CA GLU A 786 -6.00 -22.45 3.63
C GLU A 786 -5.62 -21.23 4.49
N SER A 787 -4.75 -21.43 5.49
CA SER A 787 -4.26 -20.34 6.34
C SER A 787 -3.50 -19.30 5.54
N TRP A 788 -2.66 -19.75 4.61
CA TRP A 788 -1.92 -18.88 3.70
C TRP A 788 -2.88 -18.10 2.80
N LEU A 789 -3.83 -18.74 2.12
CA LEU A 789 -4.75 -18.03 1.24
C LEU A 789 -5.60 -17.01 2.01
N ARG A 790 -6.10 -17.41 3.20
CA ARG A 790 -6.87 -16.53 4.08
C ARG A 790 -6.07 -15.29 4.51
N ASP A 791 -4.82 -15.48 4.95
CA ASP A 791 -3.92 -14.38 5.32
C ASP A 791 -3.74 -13.39 4.16
N ARG A 792 -3.54 -13.91 2.94
CA ARG A 792 -3.32 -13.10 1.74
C ARG A 792 -4.57 -12.36 1.24
N LEU A 793 -5.78 -12.84 1.56
CA LEU A 793 -7.05 -12.22 1.15
C LEU A 793 -7.54 -11.10 2.08
N ILE A 794 -7.28 -11.18 3.40
CA ILE A 794 -7.98 -10.34 4.40
C ILE A 794 -7.51 -8.87 4.41
N SER A 795 -6.21 -8.59 4.38
CA SER A 795 -5.75 -7.21 4.57
C SER A 795 -4.46 -6.88 3.83
N MET A 796 -4.33 -5.59 3.52
CA MET A 796 -3.10 -5.04 2.96
C MET A 796 -2.01 -5.01 4.05
N GLY A 797 -0.98 -5.83 3.86
CA GLY A 797 0.13 -5.95 4.79
C GLY A 797 1.07 -4.75 4.75
N VAL A 798 2.04 -4.75 5.66
CA VAL A 798 3.14 -3.78 5.63
C VAL A 798 3.96 -3.95 4.34
N GLY A 799 4.16 -5.17 3.85
CA GLY A 799 4.90 -5.45 2.63
C GLY A 799 4.26 -4.88 1.36
N ASP A 800 2.94 -4.98 1.22
CA ASP A 800 2.18 -4.28 0.16
C ASP A 800 2.43 -2.76 0.20
N ARG A 801 2.29 -2.13 1.37
CA ARG A 801 2.53 -0.68 1.53
C ARG A 801 3.95 -0.29 1.14
N THR A 802 4.93 -1.12 1.50
CA THR A 802 6.33 -0.94 1.11
C THR A 802 6.49 -1.04 -0.41
N ALA A 803 5.87 -2.02 -1.06
CA ALA A 803 5.92 -2.18 -2.52
C ALA A 803 5.23 -1.01 -3.25
N ILE A 804 4.13 -0.47 -2.72
CA ILE A 804 3.46 0.73 -3.25
C ILE A 804 4.39 1.94 -3.14
N GLY A 805 4.99 2.17 -1.96
CA GLY A 805 5.95 3.27 -1.78
C GLY A 805 7.14 3.15 -2.74
N ALA A 806 7.63 1.94 -2.98
CA ALA A 806 8.70 1.67 -3.93
C ALA A 806 8.29 1.92 -5.40
N ALA A 807 7.02 1.75 -5.74
CA ALA A 807 6.44 2.11 -7.03
C ALA A 807 6.32 3.62 -7.19
N GLU A 808 5.79 4.31 -6.18
CA GLU A 808 5.61 5.77 -6.20
C GLU A 808 6.95 6.52 -6.23
N ALA A 809 7.93 6.06 -5.46
CA ALA A 809 9.29 6.63 -5.49
C ALA A 809 9.94 6.51 -6.88
N ARG A 810 9.60 5.47 -7.65
CA ARG A 810 10.09 5.23 -9.01
C ARG A 810 9.27 5.90 -10.11
N LEU A 811 8.09 6.44 -9.80
CA LEU A 811 7.18 7.08 -10.74
C LEU A 811 7.70 8.47 -11.17
N THR A 812 8.76 8.54 -11.98
CA THR A 812 9.48 9.78 -12.34
C THR A 812 8.59 10.86 -12.96
N SER A 813 7.54 10.46 -13.69
CA SER A 813 6.51 11.33 -14.27
C SER A 813 5.13 10.66 -14.15
N VAL A 814 4.03 11.42 -14.23
CA VAL A 814 2.67 10.83 -14.27
C VAL A 814 2.22 10.56 -15.73
N SER A 815 3.17 10.22 -16.60
CA SER A 815 2.87 9.82 -17.98
C SER A 815 2.26 8.41 -18.03
N ARG A 816 1.54 8.11 -19.12
CA ARG A 816 0.85 6.82 -19.36
C ARG A 816 1.74 5.60 -19.06
N GLY A 817 2.91 5.52 -19.69
CA GLY A 817 3.84 4.41 -19.48
C GLY A 817 4.45 4.35 -18.07
N SER A 818 4.43 5.43 -17.30
CA SER A 818 4.96 5.43 -15.93
C SER A 818 4.00 4.78 -14.93
N VAL A 819 2.70 4.89 -15.14
CA VAL A 819 1.67 4.30 -14.25
C VAL A 819 1.59 2.79 -14.41
N SER A 820 1.55 2.29 -15.65
CA SER A 820 1.60 0.85 -15.94
C SER A 820 2.86 0.20 -15.33
N ARG A 821 4.01 0.87 -15.44
CA ARG A 821 5.27 0.41 -14.82
C ARG A 821 5.27 0.47 -13.30
N ALA A 822 4.58 1.44 -12.69
CA ALA A 822 4.43 1.50 -11.25
C ALA A 822 3.56 0.35 -10.72
N ALA A 823 2.45 0.04 -11.40
CA ALA A 823 1.61 -1.12 -11.07
C ALA A 823 2.41 -2.44 -11.17
N LEU A 824 3.20 -2.61 -12.24
CA LEU A 824 4.10 -3.77 -12.38
C LEU A 824 5.21 -3.80 -11.32
N THR A 825 5.80 -2.65 -11.01
CA THR A 825 6.80 -2.50 -9.96
C THR A 825 6.26 -2.94 -8.61
N HIS A 826 5.02 -2.56 -8.30
CA HIS A 826 4.31 -3.01 -7.11
C HIS A 826 4.10 -4.53 -7.14
N ALA A 827 3.51 -5.06 -8.20
CA ALA A 827 3.22 -6.49 -8.35
C ALA A 827 4.47 -7.39 -8.25
N LEU A 828 5.60 -6.92 -8.78
CA LEU A 828 6.87 -7.65 -8.71
C LEU A 828 7.50 -7.60 -7.31
N ARG A 829 7.24 -6.55 -6.52
CA ARG A 829 7.87 -6.34 -5.21
C ARG A 829 7.04 -6.80 -4.03
N THR A 830 5.72 -6.87 -4.17
CA THR A 830 4.84 -7.25 -3.06
C THR A 830 5.13 -8.67 -2.56
N ASP A 831 4.99 -8.86 -1.25
CA ASP A 831 4.91 -10.15 -0.57
C ASP A 831 3.48 -10.73 -0.54
N ASN A 832 2.52 -10.05 -1.17
CA ASN A 832 1.15 -10.52 -1.34
C ASN A 832 0.74 -10.58 -2.84
N PRO A 833 1.26 -11.57 -3.60
CA PRO A 833 0.92 -11.73 -5.01
C PRO A 833 -0.56 -12.07 -5.25
N VAL A 834 -1.25 -12.70 -4.28
CA VAL A 834 -2.70 -13.01 -4.36
C VAL A 834 -3.51 -11.73 -4.53
N ARG A 835 -3.18 -10.72 -3.72
CA ARG A 835 -3.86 -9.43 -3.72
C ARG A 835 -3.64 -8.65 -5.01
N THR A 836 -2.44 -8.70 -5.57
CA THR A 836 -2.16 -8.05 -6.86
C THR A 836 -2.81 -8.77 -8.03
N ARG A 837 -2.87 -10.10 -8.01
CA ARG A 837 -3.62 -10.87 -9.01
C ARG A 837 -5.10 -10.56 -8.98
N PHE A 838 -5.68 -10.58 -7.78
CA PHE A 838 -7.06 -10.19 -7.60
C PHE A 838 -7.30 -8.76 -8.07
N CYS A 839 -6.42 -7.82 -7.72
CA CYS A 839 -6.52 -6.44 -8.20
C CYS A 839 -6.48 -6.35 -9.73
N PHE A 840 -5.59 -7.07 -10.41
CA PHE A 840 -5.59 -7.05 -11.88
C PHE A 840 -6.81 -7.73 -12.51
N TRP A 841 -7.41 -8.73 -11.85
CA TRP A 841 -8.73 -9.22 -12.25
C TRP A 841 -9.80 -8.13 -12.10
N VAL A 842 -9.81 -7.39 -10.98
CA VAL A 842 -10.74 -6.25 -10.77
C VAL A 842 -10.54 -5.17 -11.83
N GLU A 843 -9.29 -4.80 -12.13
CA GLU A 843 -8.95 -3.82 -13.19
C GLU A 843 -9.33 -4.31 -14.58
N ASN A 844 -9.34 -5.62 -14.80
CA ASN A 844 -9.81 -6.20 -16.05
C ASN A 844 -11.34 -6.17 -16.14
N HIS A 845 -12.03 -6.48 -15.03
CA HIS A 845 -13.48 -6.47 -14.93
C HIS A 845 -14.08 -5.07 -15.03
N PHE A 846 -13.39 -4.06 -14.48
CA PHE A 846 -13.76 -2.65 -14.55
C PHE A 846 -12.83 -1.87 -15.49
N SER A 847 -12.59 -2.42 -16.68
CA SER A 847 -11.52 -1.94 -17.56
C SER A 847 -11.67 -0.47 -17.94
N THR A 848 -10.62 0.31 -17.64
CA THR A 848 -10.47 1.71 -18.05
C THR A 848 -9.23 1.87 -18.92
N TRP A 849 -9.31 2.79 -19.90
CA TRP A 849 -8.24 3.02 -20.85
C TRP A 849 -7.38 4.22 -20.45
N VAL A 850 -6.14 3.98 -20.02
CA VAL A 850 -5.23 5.02 -19.50
C VAL A 850 -4.97 6.17 -20.49
N ASP A 851 -5.05 5.90 -21.79
CA ASP A 851 -4.85 6.94 -22.82
C ASP A 851 -6.03 7.93 -22.87
N LYS A 852 -7.23 7.53 -22.43
CA LYS A 852 -8.40 8.40 -22.23
C LYS A 852 -8.46 8.99 -20.82
N THR A 853 -8.27 8.19 -19.77
CA THR A 853 -8.47 8.59 -18.35
C THR A 853 -7.37 9.47 -17.77
N ARG A 854 -6.16 9.43 -18.37
CA ARG A 854 -4.91 10.04 -17.87
C ARG A 854 -4.32 9.27 -16.67
N GLY A 855 -2.99 9.24 -16.61
CA GLY A 855 -2.25 8.48 -15.59
C GLY A 855 -2.61 8.74 -14.11
N PRO A 856 -2.87 9.99 -13.65
CA PRO A 856 -3.20 10.22 -12.25
C PRO A 856 -4.52 9.58 -11.81
N ALA A 857 -5.55 9.61 -12.66
CA ALA A 857 -6.85 9.02 -12.37
C ALA A 857 -6.74 7.50 -12.29
N GLU A 858 -6.03 6.91 -13.25
CA GLU A 858 -5.74 5.46 -13.32
C GLU A 858 -5.00 4.97 -12.08
N TRP A 859 -3.90 5.63 -11.71
CA TRP A 859 -3.16 5.26 -10.49
C TRP A 859 -4.01 5.40 -9.23
N SER A 860 -4.93 6.36 -9.21
CA SER A 860 -5.83 6.56 -8.09
C SER A 860 -6.84 5.42 -7.95
N GLU A 861 -7.41 4.97 -9.07
CA GLU A 861 -8.30 3.81 -9.15
C GLU A 861 -7.56 2.54 -8.74
N HIS A 862 -6.38 2.30 -9.30
CA HIS A 862 -5.53 1.15 -8.95
C HIS A 862 -5.25 1.03 -7.46
N LYS A 863 -4.84 2.14 -6.82
CA LYS A 863 -4.60 2.13 -5.37
C LYS A 863 -5.88 1.94 -4.56
N ARG A 864 -7.05 2.34 -5.08
CA ARG A 864 -8.34 2.11 -4.42
C ARG A 864 -8.74 0.64 -4.48
N PHE A 865 -8.62 0.00 -5.64
CA PHE A 865 -8.85 -1.44 -5.77
C PHE A 865 -7.85 -2.27 -4.98
N LEU A 866 -6.57 -1.87 -5.01
CA LEU A 866 -5.61 -2.39 -4.07
C LEU A 866 -6.14 -2.20 -2.66
N ALA A 867 -6.38 -1.00 -2.14
CA ALA A 867 -6.82 -0.82 -0.75
C ALA A 867 -8.02 -1.69 -0.34
N LEU A 868 -8.99 -1.90 -1.23
CA LEU A 868 -10.14 -2.78 -0.99
C LEU A 868 -9.79 -4.28 -0.96
N GLY A 869 -8.94 -4.76 -1.87
CA GLY A 869 -8.68 -6.20 -2.01
C GLY A 869 -9.97 -6.98 -2.30
N ALA A 870 -10.07 -8.22 -1.82
CA ALA A 870 -11.24 -9.09 -2.01
C ALA A 870 -12.43 -8.70 -1.10
N ALA A 871 -12.78 -7.42 -1.07
CA ALA A 871 -13.90 -6.85 -0.34
C ALA A 871 -15.26 -7.34 -0.89
N PRO A 872 -16.38 -7.05 -0.19
CA PRO A 872 -17.71 -7.23 -0.76
C PRO A 872 -17.84 -6.56 -2.13
N PHE A 873 -18.43 -7.25 -3.10
CA PHE A 873 -18.51 -6.80 -4.49
C PHE A 873 -19.13 -5.40 -4.65
N VAL A 874 -20.10 -5.05 -3.80
CA VAL A 874 -20.70 -3.71 -3.77
C VAL A 874 -19.66 -2.60 -3.54
N GLU A 875 -18.62 -2.84 -2.76
CA GLU A 875 -17.56 -1.87 -2.49
C GLU A 875 -16.65 -1.68 -3.73
N LEU A 876 -16.39 -2.76 -4.48
CA LEU A 876 -15.63 -2.70 -5.72
C LEU A 876 -16.43 -2.03 -6.84
N LEU A 877 -17.70 -2.40 -7.00
CA LEU A 877 -18.61 -1.77 -7.96
C LEU A 877 -18.78 -0.28 -7.66
N TRP A 878 -18.97 0.07 -6.38
CA TRP A 878 -19.01 1.47 -5.96
C TRP A 878 -17.67 2.16 -6.21
N ALA A 879 -16.55 1.47 -5.98
CA ALA A 879 -15.23 2.04 -6.19
C ALA A 879 -14.94 2.41 -7.63
N SER A 880 -15.28 1.52 -8.56
CA SER A 880 -15.25 1.77 -9.99
C SER A 880 -16.24 2.87 -10.38
N ALA A 881 -17.51 2.74 -9.98
CA ALA A 881 -18.56 3.67 -10.41
C ALA A 881 -18.37 5.12 -9.94
N THR A 882 -17.52 5.31 -8.93
CA THR A 882 -17.16 6.62 -8.36
C THR A 882 -15.70 6.99 -8.60
N SER A 883 -14.97 6.23 -9.43
CA SER A 883 -13.59 6.57 -9.78
C SER A 883 -13.56 7.68 -10.84
N PRO A 884 -12.61 8.63 -10.75
CA PRO A 884 -12.43 9.62 -11.81
C PRO A 884 -12.09 8.99 -13.18
N ALA A 885 -11.39 7.86 -13.17
CA ALA A 885 -11.01 7.13 -14.38
C ALA A 885 -12.27 6.60 -15.10
N MET A 886 -13.14 5.87 -14.41
CA MET A 886 -14.36 5.30 -15.00
C MET A 886 -15.35 6.37 -15.47
N VAL A 887 -15.58 7.40 -14.65
CA VAL A 887 -16.49 8.51 -14.99
C VAL A 887 -16.02 9.28 -16.24
N HIS A 888 -14.71 9.44 -16.42
CA HIS A 888 -14.15 10.01 -17.64
C HIS A 888 -14.25 9.01 -18.81
N TYR A 889 -13.82 7.77 -18.58
CA TYR A 889 -13.69 6.76 -19.62
C TYR A 889 -15.01 6.50 -20.36
N LEU A 890 -16.13 6.44 -19.64
CA LEU A 890 -17.45 6.20 -20.24
C LEU A 890 -18.22 7.49 -20.55
N ASP A 891 -17.53 8.63 -20.52
CA ASP A 891 -18.09 9.97 -20.80
C ASP A 891 -19.29 10.30 -19.90
N GLN A 892 -19.31 9.79 -18.67
CA GLN A 892 -20.42 9.99 -17.73
C GLN A 892 -20.54 11.46 -17.32
N SER A 893 -19.44 12.20 -17.23
CA SER A 893 -19.46 13.64 -16.94
C SER A 893 -20.17 14.48 -18.01
N GLN A 894 -20.49 13.89 -19.17
CA GLN A 894 -21.29 14.51 -20.24
C GLN A 894 -22.79 14.19 -20.14
N SER A 895 -23.22 13.42 -19.13
CA SER A 895 -24.61 13.01 -18.88
C SER A 895 -25.29 13.93 -17.87
N PHE A 896 -26.36 14.61 -18.28
CA PHE A 896 -27.18 15.47 -17.40
C PHE A 896 -28.65 15.44 -17.85
N GLY A 897 -29.58 15.85 -16.98
CA GLY A 897 -31.02 15.58 -17.14
C GLY A 897 -31.68 15.96 -18.48
N SER A 898 -31.08 16.87 -19.28
CA SER A 898 -31.57 17.24 -20.62
C SER A 898 -30.90 16.48 -21.79
N ARG A 899 -29.77 15.80 -21.54
CA ARG A 899 -29.00 15.01 -22.50
C ARG A 899 -28.32 13.85 -21.78
N LEU A 900 -28.91 12.67 -21.88
CA LEU A 900 -28.38 11.45 -21.26
C LEU A 900 -27.31 10.81 -22.14
N ASN A 901 -26.23 10.37 -21.50
CA ASN A 901 -25.30 9.41 -22.08
C ASN A 901 -25.59 8.03 -21.46
N GLU A 902 -26.02 7.08 -22.28
CA GLU A 902 -26.39 5.73 -21.83
C GLU A 902 -25.20 4.77 -21.73
N ASN A 903 -24.02 5.17 -22.20
CA ASN A 903 -22.87 4.27 -22.29
C ASN A 903 -22.54 3.67 -20.91
N PHE A 904 -22.33 4.52 -19.90
CA PHE A 904 -22.02 4.02 -18.56
C PHE A 904 -23.17 3.21 -17.93
N ALA A 905 -24.42 3.58 -18.21
CA ALA A 905 -25.58 2.83 -17.73
C ALA A 905 -25.67 1.43 -18.35
N ARG A 906 -25.32 1.29 -19.63
CA ARG A 906 -25.22 0.01 -20.31
C ARG A 906 -24.10 -0.83 -19.71
N GLU A 907 -22.89 -0.28 -19.63
CA GLU A 907 -21.73 -1.04 -19.12
C GLU A 907 -21.92 -1.47 -17.66
N ILE A 908 -22.52 -0.63 -16.81
CA ILE A 908 -22.73 -0.99 -15.41
C ILE A 908 -23.75 -2.12 -15.24
N LEU A 909 -24.77 -2.19 -16.10
CA LEU A 909 -25.76 -3.28 -16.12
C LEU A 909 -25.19 -4.54 -16.76
N GLU A 910 -24.58 -4.40 -17.93
CA GLU A 910 -24.16 -5.50 -18.81
C GLU A 910 -22.85 -6.15 -18.36
N LEU A 911 -21.76 -5.39 -18.35
CA LEU A 911 -20.42 -5.93 -18.16
C LEU A 911 -20.03 -5.97 -16.68
N HIS A 912 -20.34 -4.91 -15.96
CA HIS A 912 -19.86 -4.75 -14.59
C HIS A 912 -20.72 -5.49 -13.56
N SER A 913 -21.99 -5.83 -13.84
CA SER A 913 -22.86 -6.49 -12.85
C SER A 913 -23.68 -7.67 -13.37
N LEU A 914 -24.82 -7.43 -14.03
CA LEU A 914 -25.85 -8.47 -14.26
C LEU A 914 -25.46 -9.51 -15.31
N GLY A 915 -24.51 -9.18 -16.20
CA GLY A 915 -24.22 -9.95 -17.41
C GLY A 915 -25.19 -9.61 -18.54
N VAL A 916 -24.81 -9.95 -19.78
CA VAL A 916 -25.61 -9.71 -21.01
C VAL A 916 -27.01 -10.32 -20.93
N GLU A 917 -27.16 -11.48 -20.30
CA GLU A 917 -28.44 -12.17 -20.09
C GLU A 917 -29.04 -11.86 -18.71
N GLY A 918 -28.70 -10.69 -18.15
CA GLY A 918 -29.02 -10.29 -16.78
C GLY A 918 -30.49 -9.96 -16.50
N GLY A 919 -31.34 -9.93 -17.52
CA GLY A 919 -32.78 -9.68 -17.40
C GLY A 919 -33.20 -8.20 -17.45
N TYR A 920 -32.31 -7.28 -17.84
CA TYR A 920 -32.64 -5.88 -18.07
C TYR A 920 -33.03 -5.63 -19.53
N ASP A 921 -33.78 -4.54 -19.78
CA ASP A 921 -34.11 -4.09 -21.13
C ASP A 921 -33.55 -2.69 -21.45
N GLN A 922 -33.85 -2.17 -22.65
CA GLN A 922 -33.40 -0.84 -23.05
C GLN A 922 -34.03 0.29 -22.21
N LYS A 923 -35.22 0.09 -21.63
CA LYS A 923 -35.84 1.07 -20.72
C LYS A 923 -35.01 1.15 -19.44
N ASP A 924 -34.58 0.02 -18.89
CA ASP A 924 -33.71 0.01 -17.70
C ASP A 924 -32.39 0.76 -17.92
N VAL A 925 -31.80 0.64 -19.11
CA VAL A 925 -30.58 1.39 -19.49
C VAL A 925 -30.83 2.91 -19.45
N THR A 926 -31.91 3.39 -20.07
CA THR A 926 -32.26 4.82 -20.09
C THR A 926 -32.58 5.36 -18.68
N GLU A 927 -33.29 4.56 -17.88
CA GLU A 927 -33.66 4.92 -16.51
C GLU A 927 -32.44 4.95 -15.58
N MET A 928 -31.50 4.01 -15.74
CA MET A 928 -30.22 4.01 -15.04
C MET A 928 -29.34 5.19 -15.46
N ALA A 929 -29.28 5.53 -16.75
CA ALA A 929 -28.57 6.72 -17.24
C ALA A 929 -29.11 8.01 -16.63
N SER A 930 -30.44 8.08 -16.44
CA SER A 930 -31.09 9.20 -15.76
C SER A 930 -30.74 9.28 -14.27
N LEU A 931 -30.61 8.14 -13.57
CA LEU A 931 -30.19 8.14 -12.17
C LEU A 931 -28.73 8.56 -12.00
N LEU A 932 -27.85 8.09 -12.90
CA LEU A 932 -26.42 8.42 -12.88
C LEU A 932 -26.15 9.88 -13.25
N ALA A 933 -27.09 10.57 -13.91
CA ALA A 933 -26.99 11.98 -14.24
C ALA A 933 -26.64 12.81 -13.00
N GLY A 934 -25.65 13.70 -13.17
CA GLY A 934 -25.07 14.48 -12.07
C GLY A 934 -23.76 13.93 -11.50
N LEU A 935 -23.39 12.67 -11.75
CA LEU A 935 -22.01 12.22 -11.56
C LEU A 935 -21.10 12.94 -12.57
N THR A 936 -20.18 13.76 -12.07
CA THR A 936 -19.28 14.58 -12.87
C THR A 936 -17.88 14.67 -12.26
N LEU A 937 -16.98 15.37 -12.94
CA LEU A 937 -15.59 15.56 -12.52
C LEU A 937 -15.30 17.04 -12.29
N ASN A 938 -14.48 17.32 -11.29
CA ASN A 938 -13.87 18.63 -11.09
C ASN A 938 -12.36 18.54 -11.29
N GLU A 939 -11.74 19.64 -11.68
CA GLU A 939 -10.28 19.73 -11.84
C GLU A 939 -9.66 20.43 -10.63
N GLU A 940 -8.82 19.72 -9.89
CA GLU A 940 -8.05 20.26 -8.76
C GLU A 940 -6.57 20.38 -9.15
N ALA A 941 -5.92 21.51 -8.81
CA ALA A 941 -4.51 21.70 -9.12
C ALA A 941 -3.62 20.75 -8.29
N LEU A 942 -2.72 20.00 -8.95
CA LEU A 942 -1.68 19.25 -8.24
C LEU A 942 -0.65 20.22 -7.63
N PRO A 943 -0.12 19.96 -6.41
CA PRO A 943 0.75 20.89 -5.69
C PRO A 943 2.05 21.29 -6.42
N ASN A 944 2.56 20.46 -7.34
CA ASN A 944 3.89 20.65 -7.94
C ASN A 944 3.83 20.57 -9.47
N GLY A 945 3.69 21.71 -10.15
CA GLY A 945 3.74 21.79 -11.61
C GLY A 945 4.69 22.88 -12.10
N GLN A 946 5.99 22.57 -12.22
CA GLN A 946 6.85 23.31 -13.14
C GLN A 946 6.50 22.89 -14.57
N GLY A 947 5.83 23.77 -15.30
CA GLY A 947 5.57 23.62 -16.73
C GLY A 947 5.09 24.94 -17.30
N GLY A 948 5.81 25.48 -18.28
CA GLY A 948 5.46 26.73 -18.94
C GLY A 948 4.05 26.74 -19.53
N ARG A 949 3.56 27.95 -19.85
CA ARG A 949 2.25 28.26 -20.45
C ARG A 949 1.70 27.11 -21.31
N GLY A 950 0.74 26.34 -20.78
CA GLY A 950 -0.05 25.37 -21.56
C GLY A 950 -0.39 24.02 -20.90
N ASN A 951 0.37 23.52 -19.91
CA ASN A 951 0.19 22.17 -19.37
C ASN A 951 0.04 22.17 -17.83
N TYR A 952 -1.19 22.32 -17.31
CA TYR A 952 -1.50 21.95 -15.93
C TYR A 952 -1.86 20.47 -15.87
N VAL A 953 -1.24 19.69 -15.00
CA VAL A 953 -1.78 18.39 -14.59
C VAL A 953 -2.77 18.67 -13.45
N ALA A 954 -4.04 18.87 -13.79
CA ALA A 954 -5.11 18.88 -12.80
C ALA A 954 -5.50 17.44 -12.47
N ALA A 955 -5.62 17.12 -11.19
CA ALA A 955 -6.22 15.88 -10.74
C ALA A 955 -7.73 15.98 -10.97
N GLN A 956 -8.30 14.96 -11.61
CA GLN A 956 -9.74 14.84 -11.70
C GLN A 956 -10.26 14.24 -10.40
N VAL A 957 -11.23 14.90 -9.79
CA VAL A 957 -11.88 14.44 -8.56
C VAL A 957 -13.36 14.29 -8.83
N LEU A 958 -13.95 13.20 -8.32
CA LEU A 958 -15.38 12.95 -8.42
C LEU A 958 -16.17 14.07 -7.74
N ARG A 959 -17.22 14.51 -8.41
CA ARG A 959 -18.25 15.41 -7.87
C ARG A 959 -19.63 14.87 -8.23
N TYR A 960 -20.59 15.00 -7.32
CA TYR A 960 -21.99 14.89 -7.68
C TYR A 960 -22.62 16.28 -7.71
N ASP A 961 -23.20 16.64 -8.85
CA ASP A 961 -23.95 17.88 -9.01
C ASP A 961 -25.45 17.57 -9.08
N PRO A 962 -26.23 17.88 -8.03
CA PRO A 962 -27.64 17.54 -8.01
C PRO A 962 -28.45 18.33 -9.04
N ASP A 963 -27.99 19.50 -9.50
CA ASP A 963 -28.69 20.32 -10.50
C ASP A 963 -28.59 19.70 -11.90
N LEU A 964 -27.55 18.89 -12.14
CA LEU A 964 -27.39 18.09 -13.34
C LEU A 964 -28.16 16.76 -13.28
N GLY A 965 -28.58 16.32 -12.09
CA GLY A 965 -29.31 15.07 -11.86
C GLY A 965 -30.81 15.16 -12.10
N ASP A 966 -31.44 14.05 -12.47
CA ASP A 966 -32.88 13.99 -12.72
C ASP A 966 -33.66 13.83 -11.41
N ALA A 967 -34.65 14.68 -11.13
CA ALA A 967 -35.46 14.59 -9.92
C ALA A 967 -36.49 13.47 -9.95
N ARG A 968 -37.01 13.15 -11.15
CA ARG A 968 -38.25 12.42 -11.36
C ARG A 968 -38.19 11.00 -10.81
N GLU A 969 -39.36 10.45 -10.60
CA GLU A 969 -39.51 9.03 -10.29
C GLU A 969 -38.99 8.16 -11.44
N ARG A 970 -38.30 7.07 -11.11
CA ARG A 970 -37.70 6.14 -12.06
C ARG A 970 -38.10 4.71 -11.77
N GLU A 971 -38.03 3.84 -12.76
CA GLU A 971 -38.24 2.40 -12.58
C GLU A 971 -37.12 1.64 -13.28
N ILE A 972 -36.36 0.84 -12.53
CA ILE A 972 -35.24 0.04 -13.03
C ILE A 972 -35.40 -1.38 -12.50
N LEU A 973 -35.40 -2.39 -13.36
CA LEU A 973 -35.60 -3.81 -13.01
C LEU A 973 -36.89 -4.03 -12.20
N GLY A 974 -37.95 -3.32 -12.58
CA GLY A 974 -39.21 -3.33 -11.83
C GLY A 974 -39.09 -2.69 -10.43
N LEU A 975 -38.02 -2.01 -10.07
CA LEU A 975 -37.90 -1.29 -8.80
C LEU A 975 -38.15 0.20 -8.97
N ARG A 976 -39.14 0.70 -8.24
CA ARG A 976 -39.52 2.13 -8.27
C ARG A 976 -38.58 2.97 -7.41
N PHE A 977 -37.94 3.98 -7.98
CA PHE A 977 -37.14 4.98 -7.28
C PHE A 977 -37.97 6.26 -7.20
N PRO A 978 -38.38 6.70 -6.00
CA PRO A 978 -39.26 7.86 -5.87
C PRO A 978 -38.59 9.15 -6.36
N GLU A 979 -39.42 10.14 -6.64
CA GLU A 979 -38.97 11.51 -6.86
C GLU A 979 -38.14 11.99 -5.64
N ALA A 980 -37.00 12.65 -5.89
CA ALA A 980 -36.09 13.06 -4.83
C ALA A 980 -35.63 14.52 -4.94
N CYS A 981 -35.62 15.19 -3.79
CA CYS A 981 -35.00 16.51 -3.63
C CYS A 981 -33.47 16.43 -3.86
N PRO A 982 -32.80 17.54 -4.23
CA PRO A 982 -31.35 17.59 -4.52
C PRO A 982 -30.47 16.82 -3.53
N GLU A 983 -30.75 16.95 -2.23
CA GLU A 983 -30.03 16.33 -1.11
C GLU A 983 -30.03 14.79 -1.18
N LYS A 984 -31.09 14.20 -1.75
CA LYS A 984 -31.35 12.76 -1.76
C LYS A 984 -31.10 12.10 -3.12
N ARG A 985 -30.71 12.87 -4.15
CA ARG A 985 -30.55 12.30 -5.51
C ARG A 985 -29.37 11.35 -5.60
N PHE A 986 -28.27 11.67 -4.92
CA PHE A 986 -27.09 10.78 -4.86
C PHE A 986 -27.38 9.46 -4.14
N ASP A 987 -28.25 9.47 -3.12
CA ASP A 987 -28.65 8.25 -2.42
C ASP A 987 -29.39 7.25 -3.33
N ARG A 988 -30.01 7.73 -4.42
CA ARG A 988 -30.63 6.86 -5.43
C ARG A 988 -29.60 6.18 -6.32
N VAL A 989 -28.50 6.87 -6.66
CA VAL A 989 -27.35 6.27 -7.36
C VAL A 989 -26.75 5.15 -6.51
N ARG A 990 -26.51 5.43 -5.23
CA ARG A 990 -26.00 4.43 -4.28
C ARG A 990 -26.96 3.25 -4.16
N LEU A 991 -28.27 3.50 -4.02
CA LEU A 991 -29.27 2.44 -3.98
C LEU A 991 -29.25 1.58 -5.24
N ALA A 992 -29.17 2.19 -6.43
CA ALA A 992 -29.13 1.45 -7.68
C ALA A 992 -27.90 0.52 -7.73
N ILE A 993 -26.72 1.01 -7.32
CA ILE A 993 -25.49 0.20 -7.26
C ILE A 993 -25.60 -0.92 -6.21
N GLU A 994 -26.16 -0.65 -5.03
CA GLU A 994 -26.43 -1.67 -4.00
C GLU A 994 -27.37 -2.77 -4.52
N LEU A 995 -28.39 -2.40 -5.31
CA LEU A 995 -29.33 -3.34 -5.93
C LEU A 995 -28.66 -4.22 -6.98
N LEU A 996 -27.89 -3.61 -7.88
CA LEU A 996 -27.16 -4.35 -8.91
C LEU A 996 -26.16 -5.32 -8.27
N ALA A 997 -25.43 -4.91 -7.24
CA ALA A 997 -24.49 -5.78 -6.54
C ALA A 997 -25.16 -6.97 -5.83
N ALA A 998 -26.40 -6.79 -5.35
CA ALA A 998 -27.17 -7.84 -4.65
C ALA A 998 -27.99 -8.74 -5.60
N HIS A 999 -28.04 -8.43 -6.90
CA HIS A 999 -28.86 -9.16 -7.85
C HIS A 999 -28.36 -10.60 -8.06
N PRO A 1000 -29.24 -11.63 -8.14
CA PRO A 1000 -28.81 -13.01 -8.38
C PRO A 1000 -28.00 -13.19 -9.68
N SER A 1001 -28.35 -12.48 -10.74
CA SER A 1001 -27.57 -12.50 -12.00
C SER A 1001 -26.15 -11.97 -11.80
N THR A 1002 -25.95 -10.99 -10.92
CA THR A 1002 -24.60 -10.51 -10.56
C THR A 1002 -23.79 -11.57 -9.84
N ALA A 1003 -24.41 -12.29 -8.89
CA ALA A 1003 -23.73 -13.41 -8.22
C ALA A 1003 -23.26 -14.47 -9.23
N GLN A 1004 -24.13 -14.82 -10.19
CA GLN A 1004 -23.82 -15.77 -11.28
C GLN A 1004 -22.72 -15.25 -12.21
N HIS A 1005 -22.82 -14.00 -12.67
CA HIS A 1005 -21.86 -13.37 -13.57
C HIS A 1005 -20.46 -13.27 -12.96
N ILE A 1006 -20.38 -12.75 -11.72
CA ILE A 1006 -19.11 -12.58 -11.02
C ILE A 1006 -18.48 -13.93 -10.65
N CYS A 1007 -19.27 -14.88 -10.16
CA CYS A 1007 -18.73 -16.21 -9.83
C CYS A 1007 -18.27 -16.96 -11.08
N ARG A 1008 -18.97 -16.84 -12.21
CA ARG A 1008 -18.52 -17.37 -13.50
C ARG A 1008 -17.18 -16.79 -13.90
N SER A 1009 -17.06 -15.46 -13.93
CA SER A 1009 -15.81 -14.76 -14.25
C SER A 1009 -14.63 -15.20 -13.35
N LEU A 1010 -14.87 -15.36 -12.04
CA LEU A 1010 -13.84 -15.85 -11.12
C LEU A 1010 -13.44 -17.32 -11.39
N VAL A 1011 -14.39 -18.20 -11.68
CA VAL A 1011 -14.09 -19.60 -12.03
C VAL A 1011 -13.31 -19.67 -13.34
N GLU A 1012 -13.68 -18.87 -14.33
CA GLU A 1012 -13.00 -18.78 -15.61
C GLU A 1012 -11.59 -18.20 -15.45
N HIS A 1013 -11.39 -17.25 -14.56
CA HIS A 1013 -10.07 -16.70 -14.29
C HIS A 1013 -9.17 -17.67 -13.50
N TYR A 1014 -9.68 -18.31 -12.44
CA TYR A 1014 -8.84 -19.07 -11.50
C TYR A 1014 -8.79 -20.59 -11.77
N VAL A 1015 -9.80 -21.18 -12.43
CA VAL A 1015 -9.95 -22.64 -12.53
C VAL A 1015 -9.99 -23.13 -13.97
N VAL A 1016 -11.05 -22.87 -14.72
CA VAL A 1016 -11.28 -23.49 -16.03
C VAL A 1016 -12.28 -22.69 -16.85
N LEU A 1017 -12.13 -22.74 -18.18
CA LEU A 1017 -13.01 -22.09 -19.14
C LEU A 1017 -13.49 -23.16 -20.15
N PRO A 1018 -14.82 -23.32 -20.39
CA PRO A 1018 -15.93 -22.63 -19.72
C PRO A 1018 -16.11 -23.07 -18.26
N ALA A 1019 -16.64 -22.19 -17.42
CA ALA A 1019 -16.92 -22.52 -16.01
C ALA A 1019 -18.01 -23.61 -15.89
N PRO A 1020 -17.81 -24.68 -15.10
CA PRO A 1020 -18.84 -25.65 -14.81
C PRO A 1020 -19.97 -25.01 -14.01
N GLN A 1021 -21.19 -25.06 -14.52
CA GLN A 1021 -22.35 -24.43 -13.86
C GLN A 1021 -22.56 -24.87 -12.40
N PRO A 1022 -22.37 -26.15 -12.00
CA PRO A 1022 -22.49 -26.54 -10.59
C PRO A 1022 -21.52 -25.79 -9.65
N LEU A 1023 -20.28 -25.55 -10.11
CA LEU A 1023 -19.30 -24.76 -9.34
C LEU A 1023 -19.74 -23.30 -9.25
N VAL A 1024 -20.26 -22.74 -10.34
CA VAL A 1024 -20.77 -21.36 -10.35
C VAL A 1024 -21.95 -21.21 -9.40
N ASP A 1025 -22.88 -22.17 -9.38
CA ASP A 1025 -24.07 -22.17 -8.52
C ASP A 1025 -23.69 -22.22 -7.03
N ASP A 1026 -22.76 -23.11 -6.66
CA ASP A 1026 -22.26 -23.24 -5.28
C ASP A 1026 -21.59 -21.94 -4.82
N LEU A 1027 -20.77 -21.32 -5.67
CA LEU A 1027 -20.11 -20.06 -5.35
C LEU A 1027 -21.08 -18.88 -5.35
N ALA A 1028 -22.07 -18.86 -6.24
CA ALA A 1028 -23.12 -17.84 -6.25
C ALA A 1028 -23.96 -17.90 -4.97
N GLN A 1029 -24.17 -19.10 -4.40
CA GLN A 1029 -24.79 -19.25 -3.09
C GLN A 1029 -23.92 -18.69 -1.96
N VAL A 1030 -22.60 -18.90 -2.01
CA VAL A 1030 -21.65 -18.27 -1.07
C VAL A 1030 -21.66 -16.75 -1.22
N PHE A 1031 -21.64 -16.25 -2.47
CA PHE A 1031 -21.74 -14.82 -2.77
C PHE A 1031 -23.02 -14.23 -2.17
N ALA A 1032 -24.18 -14.81 -2.45
CA ALA A 1032 -25.45 -14.35 -1.90
C ALA A 1032 -25.42 -14.36 -0.36
N SER A 1033 -25.13 -15.52 0.25
CA SER A 1033 -25.16 -15.72 1.71
C SER A 1033 -24.18 -14.83 2.49
N SER A 1034 -23.08 -14.42 1.86
CA SER A 1034 -22.05 -13.56 2.46
C SER A 1034 -22.24 -12.07 2.20
N GLY A 1035 -23.25 -11.66 1.42
CA GLY A 1035 -23.42 -10.27 1.00
C GLY A 1035 -22.41 -9.82 -0.07
N GLY A 1036 -21.92 -10.75 -0.88
CA GLY A 1036 -20.99 -10.51 -1.98
C GLY A 1036 -19.51 -10.49 -1.56
N ASP A 1037 -19.16 -11.02 -0.38
CA ASP A 1037 -17.78 -11.06 0.13
C ASP A 1037 -16.90 -11.96 -0.74
N LEU A 1038 -16.09 -11.34 -1.61
CA LEU A 1038 -15.26 -12.06 -2.58
C LEU A 1038 -14.12 -12.85 -1.91
N GLY A 1039 -13.66 -12.42 -0.73
CA GLY A 1039 -12.68 -13.18 0.06
C GLY A 1039 -13.25 -14.54 0.48
N LYS A 1040 -14.52 -14.56 0.93
CA LYS A 1040 -15.22 -15.82 1.24
C LYS A 1040 -15.50 -16.67 -0.01
N VAL A 1041 -15.85 -16.04 -1.13
CA VAL A 1041 -16.04 -16.75 -2.41
C VAL A 1041 -14.75 -17.41 -2.88
N LEU A 1042 -13.61 -16.71 -2.85
CA LEU A 1042 -12.31 -17.27 -3.24
C LEU A 1042 -11.83 -18.37 -2.28
N LEU A 1043 -12.11 -18.26 -0.98
CA LEU A 1043 -11.87 -19.35 -0.03
C LEU A 1043 -12.75 -20.57 -0.32
N ALA A 1044 -14.04 -20.36 -0.62
CA ALA A 1044 -14.94 -21.44 -1.00
C ALA A 1044 -14.49 -22.12 -2.31
N LEU A 1045 -14.04 -21.34 -3.28
CA LEU A 1045 -13.44 -21.82 -4.53
C LEU A 1045 -12.27 -22.77 -4.23
N SER A 1046 -11.33 -22.36 -3.36
CA SER A 1046 -10.16 -23.18 -3.01
C SER A 1046 -10.50 -24.48 -2.26
N ARG A 1047 -11.70 -24.59 -1.67
CA ARG A 1047 -12.17 -25.79 -0.97
C ARG A 1047 -12.98 -26.72 -1.88
N HIS A 1048 -13.46 -26.22 -3.02
CA HIS A 1048 -14.34 -26.99 -3.88
C HIS A 1048 -13.56 -28.11 -4.58
N PRO A 1049 -14.05 -29.37 -4.63
CA PRO A 1049 -13.33 -30.48 -5.26
C PRO A 1049 -12.93 -30.22 -6.73
N LEU A 1050 -13.79 -29.55 -7.50
CA LEU A 1050 -13.50 -29.17 -8.89
C LEU A 1050 -12.32 -28.18 -9.06
N PHE A 1051 -11.92 -27.48 -8.00
CA PHE A 1051 -10.71 -26.67 -8.01
C PHE A 1051 -9.45 -27.55 -8.11
N TRP A 1052 -9.51 -28.77 -7.53
CA TRP A 1052 -8.40 -29.71 -7.42
C TRP A 1052 -8.44 -30.84 -8.45
N SER A 1053 -9.63 -31.23 -8.93
CA SER A 1053 -9.75 -32.22 -10.02
C SER A 1053 -9.07 -31.66 -11.27
N GLU A 1054 -8.27 -32.49 -11.98
CA GLU A 1054 -7.45 -32.14 -13.14
C GLU A 1054 -8.10 -31.09 -14.05
N SER A 1055 -7.87 -29.81 -13.72
CA SER A 1055 -8.23 -28.70 -14.58
C SER A 1055 -7.24 -28.79 -15.73
N GLN A 1056 -7.77 -28.91 -16.95
CA GLN A 1056 -6.91 -28.89 -18.14
C GLN A 1056 -5.92 -27.72 -18.02
N PRO A 1057 -4.63 -27.95 -18.30
CA PRO A 1057 -3.64 -26.88 -18.23
C PRO A 1057 -4.13 -25.67 -19.01
N ARG A 1058 -4.29 -24.53 -18.33
CA ARG A 1058 -4.69 -23.28 -18.97
C ARG A 1058 -3.46 -22.61 -19.53
N VAL A 1059 -3.58 -21.96 -20.67
CA VAL A 1059 -2.49 -21.11 -21.17
C VAL A 1059 -2.25 -19.98 -20.18
N ALA A 1060 -0.98 -19.77 -19.81
CA ALA A 1060 -0.57 -18.63 -19.03
C ALA A 1060 -0.72 -17.36 -19.88
N THR A 1061 -1.49 -16.40 -19.37
CA THR A 1061 -1.57 -15.06 -19.97
C THR A 1061 -0.16 -14.45 -20.06
N PRO A 1062 0.09 -13.46 -20.95
CA PRO A 1062 1.35 -12.74 -20.98
C PRO A 1062 1.77 -12.22 -19.59
N LEU A 1063 0.81 -11.72 -18.79
CA LEU A 1063 1.07 -11.30 -17.41
C LEU A 1063 1.53 -12.46 -16.53
N ASP A 1064 0.79 -13.57 -16.51
CA ASP A 1064 1.15 -14.75 -15.70
C ASP A 1064 2.56 -15.27 -16.04
N TYR A 1065 2.85 -15.39 -17.33
CA TYR A 1065 4.14 -15.89 -17.81
C TYR A 1065 5.31 -14.99 -17.36
N ALA A 1066 5.18 -13.68 -17.56
CA ALA A 1066 6.22 -12.73 -17.20
C ALA A 1066 6.42 -12.62 -15.67
N MET A 1067 5.31 -12.61 -14.91
CA MET A 1067 5.34 -12.57 -13.46
C MET A 1067 5.96 -13.84 -12.87
N ARG A 1068 5.64 -15.02 -13.41
CA ARG A 1068 6.27 -16.30 -13.02
C ARG A 1068 7.79 -16.26 -13.17
N LEU A 1069 8.29 -15.88 -14.34
CA LEU A 1069 9.72 -15.81 -14.62
C LEU A 1069 10.44 -14.84 -13.66
N ALA A 1070 9.82 -13.69 -13.40
CA ALA A 1070 10.38 -12.68 -12.51
C ALA A 1070 10.41 -13.12 -11.04
N ARG A 1071 9.31 -13.70 -10.56
CA ARG A 1071 9.14 -14.08 -9.15
C ARG A 1071 9.88 -15.37 -8.79
N ALA A 1072 9.88 -16.37 -9.66
CA ALA A 1072 10.65 -17.62 -9.46
C ALA A 1072 12.17 -17.36 -9.30
N THR A 1073 12.66 -16.25 -9.86
CA THR A 1073 14.07 -15.84 -9.77
C THR A 1073 14.34 -14.77 -8.70
N GLY A 1074 13.33 -14.36 -7.93
CA GLY A 1074 13.42 -13.29 -6.93
C GLY A 1074 13.79 -11.92 -7.49
N SER A 1075 13.44 -11.64 -8.74
CA SER A 1075 14.00 -10.53 -9.53
C SER A 1075 12.99 -9.44 -9.79
N VAL A 1076 13.17 -8.31 -9.10
CA VAL A 1076 12.19 -7.21 -9.10
C VAL A 1076 12.56 -6.02 -9.98
N GLU A 1077 13.70 -6.08 -10.67
CA GLU A 1077 14.25 -4.99 -11.51
C GLU A 1077 13.96 -5.13 -13.01
N ILE A 1078 13.05 -6.02 -13.39
CA ILE A 1078 12.70 -6.30 -14.79
C ILE A 1078 11.35 -5.67 -15.22
N ASP A 1079 10.81 -4.73 -14.43
CA ASP A 1079 9.52 -4.09 -14.67
C ASP A 1079 9.43 -3.44 -16.06
N GLY A 1080 10.54 -2.92 -16.58
CA GLY A 1080 10.58 -2.33 -17.92
C GLY A 1080 10.52 -3.35 -19.06
N GLN A 1081 11.23 -4.46 -18.92
CA GLN A 1081 11.22 -5.56 -19.88
C GLN A 1081 9.84 -6.23 -19.89
N VAL A 1082 9.28 -6.47 -18.71
CA VAL A 1082 7.91 -6.99 -18.53
C VAL A 1082 6.89 -6.04 -19.18
N HIS A 1083 6.96 -4.74 -18.89
CA HIS A 1083 6.06 -3.76 -19.50
C HIS A 1083 6.12 -3.81 -21.04
N ASN A 1084 7.32 -3.78 -21.62
CA ASN A 1084 7.48 -3.81 -23.07
C ASN A 1084 6.97 -5.13 -23.68
N PHE A 1085 7.16 -6.26 -23.00
CA PHE A 1085 6.63 -7.55 -23.43
C PHE A 1085 5.10 -7.57 -23.41
N LEU A 1086 4.48 -7.03 -22.37
CA LEU A 1086 3.02 -6.94 -22.25
C LEU A 1086 2.41 -6.06 -23.34
N GLU A 1087 3.01 -4.91 -23.63
CA GLU A 1087 2.60 -4.02 -24.73
C GLU A 1087 2.67 -4.75 -26.09
N ARG A 1088 3.76 -5.47 -26.38
CA ARG A 1088 3.91 -6.24 -27.64
C ARG A 1088 2.98 -7.45 -27.73
N SER A 1089 2.58 -7.99 -26.58
CA SER A 1089 1.70 -9.17 -26.50
C SER A 1089 0.21 -8.79 -26.49
N GLY A 1090 -0.12 -7.51 -26.62
CA GLY A 1090 -1.51 -7.04 -26.62
C GLY A 1090 -2.19 -7.05 -25.25
N MET A 1091 -1.44 -7.22 -24.15
CA MET A 1091 -1.94 -7.26 -22.76
C MET A 1091 -1.28 -6.18 -21.89
N GLY A 1092 -1.14 -4.96 -22.43
CA GLY A 1092 -0.55 -3.85 -21.69
C GLY A 1092 -1.37 -3.46 -20.45
N ILE A 1093 -0.72 -3.17 -19.32
CA ILE A 1093 -1.44 -2.77 -18.11
C ILE A 1093 -2.15 -1.43 -18.33
N PHE A 1094 -3.48 -1.41 -18.16
CA PHE A 1094 -4.39 -0.28 -18.43
C PHE A 1094 -4.52 0.14 -19.90
N ARG A 1095 -4.18 -0.77 -20.84
CA ARG A 1095 -4.14 -0.47 -22.29
C ARG A 1095 -5.33 -0.99 -23.08
N ARG A 1096 -6.30 -1.67 -22.44
CA ARG A 1096 -7.50 -2.13 -23.13
C ARG A 1096 -8.35 -0.92 -23.50
N GLU A 1097 -8.72 -0.82 -24.77
CA GLU A 1097 -9.50 0.32 -25.30
C GLU A 1097 -11.01 0.20 -25.07
N THR A 1098 -11.48 -1.01 -24.74
CA THR A 1098 -12.89 -1.36 -24.59
C THR A 1098 -13.19 -1.81 -23.14
N PRO A 1099 -14.41 -1.56 -22.63
CA PRO A 1099 -14.77 -1.81 -21.22
C PRO A 1099 -14.91 -3.30 -20.87
N ASP A 1100 -14.88 -4.19 -21.86
CA ASP A 1100 -15.00 -5.65 -21.71
C ASP A 1100 -13.76 -6.35 -21.16
N GLY A 1101 -12.65 -5.61 -20.99
CA GLY A 1101 -11.41 -6.17 -20.47
C GLY A 1101 -10.70 -7.11 -21.46
N TYR A 1102 -9.57 -7.66 -21.03
CA TYR A 1102 -8.81 -8.67 -21.76
C TYR A 1102 -9.52 -10.04 -21.75
N PRO A 1103 -9.44 -10.80 -22.87
CA PRO A 1103 -10.07 -12.10 -23.00
C PRO A 1103 -9.44 -13.17 -22.08
N GLU A 1104 -10.28 -14.08 -21.58
CA GLU A 1104 -9.86 -15.24 -20.77
C GLU A 1104 -9.57 -16.47 -21.65
N GLU A 1105 -9.99 -16.48 -22.92
CA GLU A 1105 -9.77 -17.59 -23.84
C GLU A 1105 -8.29 -17.86 -24.12
N ASP A 1106 -7.88 -19.11 -23.93
CA ASP A 1106 -6.51 -19.57 -24.19
C ASP A 1106 -6.04 -19.27 -25.63
N ALA A 1107 -6.97 -19.33 -26.59
CA ALA A 1107 -6.71 -19.05 -28.01
C ALA A 1107 -6.29 -17.59 -28.27
N ALA A 1108 -6.65 -16.64 -27.39
CA ALA A 1108 -6.20 -15.25 -27.51
C ALA A 1108 -4.70 -15.08 -27.16
N TRP A 1109 -4.12 -16.06 -26.46
CA TRP A 1109 -2.75 -15.98 -25.91
C TRP A 1109 -1.80 -17.02 -26.49
N VAL A 1110 -2.25 -17.80 -27.49
CA VAL A 1110 -1.44 -18.79 -28.20
C VAL A 1110 -1.59 -18.63 -29.71
N ASP A 1111 -0.57 -18.03 -30.30
CA ASP A 1111 -0.29 -18.10 -31.73
C ASP A 1111 1.24 -18.10 -31.97
N THR A 1112 1.65 -18.18 -33.23
CA THR A 1112 3.06 -18.15 -33.61
C THR A 1112 3.79 -16.90 -33.11
N ASN A 1113 3.15 -15.73 -33.15
CA ASN A 1113 3.75 -14.48 -32.69
C ASN A 1113 3.87 -14.47 -31.16
N ALA A 1114 2.85 -14.89 -30.42
CA ALA A 1114 2.86 -14.98 -28.96
C ALA A 1114 4.00 -15.88 -28.46
N LEU A 1115 4.22 -17.04 -29.07
CA LEU A 1115 5.35 -17.92 -28.73
C LEU A 1115 6.71 -17.29 -29.03
N ILE A 1116 6.84 -16.55 -30.13
CA ILE A 1116 8.07 -15.80 -30.46
C ILE A 1116 8.32 -14.67 -29.44
N GLN A 1117 7.28 -13.92 -29.04
CA GLN A 1117 7.43 -12.87 -28.03
C GLN A 1117 7.89 -13.45 -26.68
N ARG A 1118 7.35 -14.61 -26.28
CA ARG A 1118 7.76 -15.32 -25.05
C ARG A 1118 9.22 -15.76 -25.09
N ARG A 1119 9.69 -16.25 -26.24
CA ARG A 1119 11.12 -16.51 -26.46
C ARG A 1119 11.96 -15.24 -26.33
N TRP A 1120 11.56 -14.13 -26.93
CA TRP A 1120 12.32 -12.88 -26.88
C TRP A 1120 12.43 -12.30 -25.47
N ILE A 1121 11.38 -12.36 -24.66
CA ILE A 1121 11.48 -11.88 -23.27
C ILE A 1121 12.46 -12.77 -22.47
N VAL A 1122 12.44 -14.10 -22.63
CA VAL A 1122 13.41 -15.00 -21.99
C VAL A 1122 14.86 -14.64 -22.37
N GLU A 1123 15.11 -14.33 -23.64
CA GLU A 1123 16.41 -13.86 -24.12
C GLU A 1123 16.78 -12.48 -23.53
N GLU A 1124 15.83 -11.55 -23.44
CA GLU A 1124 16.01 -10.19 -22.88
C GLU A 1124 16.34 -10.24 -21.37
N ILE A 1125 15.73 -11.16 -20.63
CA ILE A 1125 15.97 -11.36 -19.19
C ILE A 1125 16.86 -12.58 -18.89
N ALA A 1126 17.68 -13.02 -19.85
CA ALA A 1126 18.48 -14.25 -19.73
C ALA A 1126 19.40 -14.26 -18.48
N SER A 1127 19.96 -13.11 -18.10
CA SER A 1127 20.79 -12.99 -16.89
C SER A 1127 20.03 -13.28 -15.59
N THR A 1128 18.71 -13.06 -15.60
CA THR A 1128 17.79 -13.35 -14.51
C THR A 1128 17.39 -14.83 -14.50
N VAL A 1129 16.93 -15.36 -15.64
CA VAL A 1129 16.50 -16.75 -15.75
C VAL A 1129 17.66 -17.73 -15.47
N ARG A 1130 18.89 -17.38 -15.87
CA ARG A 1130 20.12 -18.13 -15.53
C ARG A 1130 20.33 -18.34 -14.03
N ARG A 1131 19.72 -17.54 -13.15
CA ARG A 1131 19.83 -17.70 -11.69
C ARG A 1131 19.16 -18.97 -11.17
N LEU A 1132 18.22 -19.56 -11.91
CA LEU A 1132 17.54 -20.79 -11.51
C LEU A 1132 18.53 -21.96 -11.33
N SER A 1133 19.50 -22.08 -12.24
CA SER A 1133 20.55 -23.11 -12.21
C SER A 1133 21.85 -22.66 -11.54
N SER A 1134 22.16 -21.36 -11.47
CA SER A 1134 23.47 -20.88 -10.99
C SER A 1134 23.78 -21.24 -9.53
N GLY A 1135 22.76 -21.52 -8.73
CA GLY A 1135 22.91 -22.08 -7.40
C GLY A 1135 22.71 -23.60 -7.35
N ALA A 1136 21.99 -24.21 -8.29
CA ALA A 1136 21.54 -25.59 -8.18
C ALA A 1136 22.67 -26.62 -8.22
N LEU A 1137 23.69 -26.44 -9.08
CA LEU A 1137 24.81 -27.38 -9.28
C LEU A 1137 25.99 -26.68 -9.99
N ALA A 1138 26.52 -25.59 -9.43
CA ALA A 1138 27.53 -24.73 -10.09
C ALA A 1138 28.90 -25.39 -10.37
N ARG A 1139 29.09 -26.67 -10.05
CA ARG A 1139 30.34 -27.41 -10.27
C ARG A 1139 30.12 -28.55 -11.26
N THR A 1140 31.07 -28.70 -12.17
CA THR A 1140 31.21 -29.81 -13.11
C THR A 1140 31.05 -31.15 -12.36
N PRO A 1141 30.32 -32.14 -12.92
CA PRO A 1141 30.00 -33.37 -12.20
C PRO A 1141 31.22 -34.10 -11.64
N VAL A 1142 31.09 -34.58 -10.39
CA VAL A 1142 31.89 -35.69 -9.86
C VAL A 1142 31.00 -36.93 -9.95
N GLY A 1143 31.16 -37.75 -11.00
CA GLY A 1143 30.35 -38.96 -11.22
C GLY A 1143 29.69 -39.05 -12.59
N ASP A 1144 28.58 -39.78 -12.69
CA ASP A 1144 27.82 -40.02 -13.93
C ASP A 1144 27.23 -38.71 -14.51
N PRO A 1145 27.65 -38.28 -15.71
CA PRO A 1145 27.12 -37.08 -16.38
C PRO A 1145 25.62 -37.15 -16.64
N ARG A 1146 25.08 -38.34 -16.95
CA ARG A 1146 23.66 -38.50 -17.27
C ARG A 1146 22.78 -38.23 -16.05
N ALA A 1147 23.11 -38.84 -14.93
CA ALA A 1147 22.42 -38.59 -13.67
C ALA A 1147 22.53 -37.12 -13.22
N TRP A 1148 23.63 -36.43 -13.55
CA TRP A 1148 23.78 -35.00 -13.29
C TRP A 1148 22.85 -34.13 -14.18
N HIS A 1149 22.76 -34.41 -15.48
CA HIS A 1149 21.82 -33.73 -16.39
C HIS A 1149 20.38 -33.88 -15.91
N GLU A 1150 19.98 -35.10 -15.57
CA GLU A 1150 18.62 -35.39 -15.10
C GLU A 1150 18.26 -34.62 -13.83
N ARG A 1151 19.17 -34.59 -12.85
CA ARG A 1151 18.97 -33.78 -11.63
C ARG A 1151 18.92 -32.28 -11.91
N LEU A 1152 19.75 -31.78 -12.81
CA LEU A 1152 19.77 -30.37 -13.16
C LEU A 1152 18.45 -29.95 -13.84
N ILE A 1153 17.93 -30.81 -14.72
CA ILE A 1153 16.62 -30.62 -15.36
C ILE A 1153 15.51 -30.57 -14.30
N ASP A 1154 15.42 -31.59 -13.45
CA ASP A 1154 14.35 -31.70 -12.46
C ASP A 1154 14.41 -30.54 -11.44
N THR A 1155 15.61 -30.17 -10.99
CA THR A 1155 15.82 -29.04 -10.08
C THR A 1155 15.38 -27.71 -10.70
N THR A 1156 15.76 -27.44 -11.95
CA THR A 1156 15.42 -26.19 -12.62
C THR A 1156 13.94 -26.14 -12.98
N ALA A 1157 13.34 -27.26 -13.39
CA ALA A 1157 11.90 -27.38 -13.61
C ALA A 1157 11.11 -27.13 -12.33
N VAL A 1158 11.49 -27.77 -11.21
CA VAL A 1158 10.83 -27.56 -9.91
C VAL A 1158 10.91 -26.11 -9.44
N ARG A 1159 12.05 -25.44 -9.62
CA ARG A 1159 12.21 -24.03 -9.24
C ARG A 1159 11.35 -23.08 -10.06
N LEU A 1160 11.15 -23.36 -11.35
CA LEU A 1160 10.40 -22.49 -12.24
C LEU A 1160 8.90 -22.81 -12.28
N LEU A 1161 8.56 -24.09 -12.23
CA LEU A 1161 7.24 -24.64 -12.52
C LEU A 1161 6.55 -25.26 -11.30
N GLY A 1162 7.33 -25.66 -10.28
CA GLY A 1162 6.86 -26.48 -9.17
C GLY A 1162 6.73 -27.98 -9.47
N TRP A 1163 7.05 -28.41 -10.69
CA TRP A 1163 6.92 -29.80 -11.13
C TRP A 1163 8.11 -30.23 -11.98
N THR A 1164 8.29 -31.54 -12.15
CA THR A 1164 9.20 -32.10 -13.15
C THR A 1164 8.61 -31.98 -14.55
N LEU A 1165 9.47 -32.02 -15.57
CA LEU A 1165 9.04 -32.00 -16.97
C LEU A 1165 8.28 -33.28 -17.35
N SER A 1166 7.41 -33.17 -18.37
CA SER A 1166 6.85 -34.33 -19.05
C SER A 1166 7.94 -35.24 -19.64
N THR A 1167 7.58 -36.48 -19.99
CA THR A 1167 8.53 -37.43 -20.57
C THR A 1167 9.17 -36.88 -21.85
N GLU A 1168 8.35 -36.24 -22.70
CA GLU A 1168 8.75 -35.63 -23.97
C GLU A 1168 9.65 -34.41 -23.75
N SER A 1169 9.23 -33.47 -22.90
CA SER A 1169 10.03 -32.27 -22.57
C SER A 1169 11.34 -32.63 -21.88
N ARG A 1170 11.34 -33.67 -21.02
CA ARG A 1170 12.56 -34.19 -20.38
C ARG A 1170 13.51 -34.78 -21.41
N ALA A 1171 13.01 -35.58 -22.36
CA ALA A 1171 13.83 -36.12 -23.44
C ALA A 1171 14.42 -35.01 -24.33
N ALA A 1172 13.64 -33.97 -24.62
CA ALA A 1172 14.11 -32.80 -25.37
C ALA A 1172 15.18 -32.00 -24.61
N ALA A 1173 14.99 -31.78 -23.30
CA ALA A 1173 15.97 -31.11 -22.46
C ALA A 1173 17.29 -31.88 -22.39
N ILE A 1174 17.23 -33.20 -22.29
CA ILE A 1174 18.40 -34.07 -22.33
C ILE A 1174 19.13 -33.95 -23.67
N ALA A 1175 18.41 -34.06 -24.79
CA ALA A 1175 19.01 -33.92 -26.12
C ALA A 1175 19.64 -32.54 -26.33
N PHE A 1176 19.03 -31.49 -25.77
CA PHE A 1176 19.58 -30.14 -25.77
C PHE A 1176 20.89 -30.05 -24.98
N LEU A 1177 20.96 -30.66 -23.79
CA LEU A 1177 22.18 -30.69 -22.98
C LEU A 1177 23.31 -31.48 -23.66
N ASP A 1178 22.99 -32.62 -24.28
CA ASP A 1178 23.97 -33.45 -25.00
C ASP A 1178 24.56 -32.74 -26.22
N ALA A 1179 23.92 -31.67 -26.72
CA ALA A 1179 24.40 -30.85 -27.83
C ALA A 1179 25.30 -29.68 -27.41
N ILE A 1180 25.45 -29.40 -26.10
CA ILE A 1180 26.31 -28.33 -25.60
C ILE A 1180 27.76 -28.85 -25.51
N GLU A 1181 28.65 -28.23 -26.29
CA GLU A 1181 30.07 -28.65 -26.36
C GLU A 1181 30.84 -28.41 -25.05
N GLU A 1182 30.58 -27.27 -24.39
CA GLU A 1182 31.28 -26.85 -23.17
C GLU A 1182 30.42 -27.13 -21.92
N PRO A 1183 30.77 -28.11 -21.06
CA PRO A 1183 29.94 -28.50 -19.92
C PRO A 1183 29.63 -27.39 -18.90
N GLU A 1184 30.47 -26.36 -18.86
CA GLU A 1184 30.31 -25.15 -18.04
C GLU A 1184 29.18 -24.22 -18.51
N ASP A 1185 28.74 -24.33 -19.76
CA ASP A 1185 27.61 -23.56 -20.28
C ASP A 1185 26.25 -24.25 -20.01
N ILE A 1186 26.24 -25.54 -19.67
CA ILE A 1186 25.01 -26.30 -19.37
C ILE A 1186 24.14 -25.63 -18.28
N PRO A 1187 24.67 -25.24 -17.10
CA PRO A 1187 23.87 -24.53 -16.10
C PRO A 1187 23.39 -23.14 -16.57
N ARG A 1188 23.98 -22.56 -17.61
CA ARG A 1188 23.61 -21.24 -18.13
C ARG A 1188 22.54 -21.30 -19.21
N GLU A 1189 22.52 -22.36 -20.01
CA GLU A 1189 21.60 -22.47 -21.14
C GLU A 1189 20.32 -23.25 -20.77
N LEU A 1190 20.40 -24.22 -19.84
CA LEU A 1190 19.24 -25.03 -19.48
C LEU A 1190 18.03 -24.22 -18.96
N PRO A 1191 18.17 -23.23 -18.06
CA PRO A 1191 17.03 -22.44 -17.62
C PRO A 1191 16.31 -21.70 -18.75
N LEU A 1192 17.08 -21.22 -19.74
CA LEU A 1192 16.54 -20.52 -20.89
C LEU A 1192 15.73 -21.47 -21.77
N PHE A 1193 16.21 -22.70 -21.94
CA PHE A 1193 15.50 -23.75 -22.65
C PHE A 1193 14.20 -24.15 -21.94
N ILE A 1194 14.26 -24.45 -20.64
CA ILE A 1194 13.08 -24.86 -19.85
C ILE A 1194 12.01 -23.75 -19.83
N ALA A 1195 12.40 -22.48 -19.72
CA ALA A 1195 11.46 -21.35 -19.76
C ALA A 1195 10.68 -21.22 -21.08
N GLN A 1196 11.12 -21.91 -22.15
CA GLN A 1196 10.48 -21.92 -23.47
C GLN A 1196 9.68 -23.20 -23.75
N LEU A 1197 9.68 -24.18 -22.84
CA LEU A 1197 8.93 -25.43 -23.00
C LEU A 1197 7.42 -25.22 -22.78
N PRO A 1198 6.56 -26.11 -23.33
CA PRO A 1198 5.11 -26.01 -23.17
C PRO A 1198 4.66 -25.82 -21.72
N GLU A 1199 5.26 -26.53 -20.77
CA GLU A 1199 4.91 -26.47 -19.35
C GLU A 1199 5.13 -25.08 -18.72
N ALA A 1200 6.12 -24.31 -19.22
CA ALA A 1200 6.34 -22.93 -18.78
C ALA A 1200 5.23 -21.97 -19.26
N ASN A 1201 4.51 -22.36 -20.33
CA ASN A 1201 3.44 -21.59 -20.95
C ASN A 1201 2.05 -21.94 -20.40
N THR A 1202 1.94 -22.85 -19.43
CA THR A 1202 0.67 -23.29 -18.84
C THR A 1202 0.60 -23.01 -17.34
N ARG A 1203 -0.61 -22.95 -16.78
CA ARG A 1203 -0.87 -22.74 -15.34
C ARG A 1203 -1.97 -23.65 -14.80
#